data_AF-A0A1G8WXW8-F1
#
_entry.id   AF-A0A1G8WXW8-F1
#
_cell.length_a   1.000
_cell.length_b   1.000
_cell.length_c   1.000
_cell.angle_alpha   90.00
_cell.angle_beta   90.00
_cell.angle_gamma   90.00
#
_symmetry.space_group_name_H-M   'P 1'
#
loop_
_entity.id
_entity.type
_entity.pdbx_description
1 polymer ?
#
loop_
_entity_poly.entity_id
_entity_poly.type
_entity_poly.pdbx_seq_one_letter_code
_entity_poly.pdbx_strand_id
1 'polypeptide(L)'
;MNTTSPAFVADTRIARQQHTLADGRELIYFDDPDTALAPERAPDLRELEPRPATARMRQDPLTGEWVSIAAARQNRVFLPPAHLDPLAPSTPENPSEVPSNYDVVVFENKSPSFGPLLTDADAPDGLADLASIGLGRSRTSVGRCEVVCFSPEHEGSFASLSVTRARTVIEAWAERTHALSQLPGVEQVFPFENRGEEIGVTLRHPHGQIYSYPYVTPRTQRLVESLDSYGPTLFADILASEQAGDRVILSGEHWTAFVPFAARWPIEVHMLPHRQLPDFAATTLAERDELAVLYRRLLRGIDALYPTPTPYIAAWHQAPVNVRRDDIRLMLQVTSPRRAEGKLKYLAGSEAAMGAWIGDVLPEQQAATIRDAVLRAAAADDAADSTNAGLTADTGVASDTGVATNTGVASDTGVASDAGVASDAGVAADSRPATTVLNATVLADFESRFNHRPAGIWSAPGRVNLIGEHTDYNEGFVFPFAIDRRTVVALGLREDRIIRVASSFAAEAIEISLDELIPENLAGWSAYPLGVAWALGRFGADLGTVPGFEAFIDSDVPIGAGLSSSAAIESAVAVALNDVWGLGLDRSTLAQVGRLAENRAVGAPTGIMDQSASLLGKADGGVFLDCRSLESDVIPLGFDAARLDVLIIDTRVSHAHATGGYASRRASCEAGAAALGVSALRELGLDDLPRAAELLDDETFRRVRHIVTENQRVLDTVQTLREHGPTRIAELLDASHVSMRDDFEISIPELDLAVETARGAGALGARMTGGGFGGAAIALTPRDLVPDVEAAVAAAFAERGFRAPVMFVVHAADGARREQ
;
A
#
# COMPACT_ATOMS: atom_id res chain seq x y z
N MET A 1 -6.51 16.65 -47.31
CA MET A 1 -5.17 17.04 -47.80
C MET A 1 -4.20 16.23 -46.95
N ASN A 2 -3.40 15.35 -47.55
CA ASN A 2 -2.40 14.53 -46.84
C ASN A 2 -1.34 15.45 -46.23
N THR A 3 -1.50 15.83 -44.97
CA THR A 3 -0.40 16.32 -44.14
C THR A 3 0.44 15.12 -43.77
N THR A 4 1.54 14.93 -44.51
CA THR A 4 2.61 14.00 -44.15
C THR A 4 2.97 14.22 -42.68
N SER A 5 2.72 13.22 -41.82
CA SER A 5 3.26 13.22 -40.46
C SER A 5 4.76 13.54 -40.55
N PRO A 6 5.28 14.47 -39.73
CA PRO A 6 6.70 14.80 -39.78
C PRO A 6 7.52 13.52 -39.59
N ALA A 7 8.55 13.35 -40.42
CA ALA A 7 9.43 12.19 -40.33
C ALA A 7 10.08 12.13 -38.94
N PHE A 8 10.18 10.92 -38.38
CA PHE A 8 10.90 10.71 -37.12
C PHE A 8 12.34 11.22 -37.24
N VAL A 9 12.77 11.99 -36.25
CA VAL A 9 14.14 12.53 -36.16
C VAL A 9 14.82 11.89 -34.96
N ALA A 10 15.80 11.01 -35.21
CA ALA A 10 16.62 10.44 -34.15
C ALA A 10 17.63 11.48 -33.62
N ASP A 11 17.83 11.50 -32.31
CA ASP A 11 18.91 12.28 -31.71
C ASP A 11 20.24 11.55 -31.89
N THR A 12 21.10 12.08 -32.77
CA THR A 12 22.40 11.46 -33.08
C THR A 12 23.39 11.50 -31.91
N ARG A 13 23.08 12.22 -30.83
CA ARG A 13 23.89 12.24 -29.60
C ARG A 13 23.68 10.99 -28.75
N ILE A 14 22.52 10.33 -28.86
CA ILE A 14 22.17 9.12 -28.11
C ILE A 14 22.52 7.92 -28.97
N ALA A 15 23.48 7.10 -28.53
CA ALA A 15 23.88 5.93 -29.30
C ALA A 15 22.85 4.81 -29.15
N ARG A 16 22.45 4.20 -30.28
CA ARG A 16 21.50 3.07 -30.31
C ARG A 16 22.22 1.81 -30.77
N GLN A 17 22.14 0.75 -29.97
CA GLN A 17 22.75 -0.55 -30.28
C GLN A 17 21.74 -1.68 -30.13
N GLN A 18 21.61 -2.51 -31.15
CA GLN A 18 20.63 -3.60 -31.17
C GLN A 18 21.32 -4.96 -31.03
N HIS A 19 20.76 -5.79 -30.16
CA HIS A 19 21.23 -7.11 -29.78
C HIS A 19 20.09 -8.13 -29.78
N THR A 20 20.45 -9.39 -29.66
CA THR A 20 19.51 -10.52 -29.59
C THR A 20 19.77 -11.30 -28.31
N LEU A 21 18.73 -11.48 -27.51
CA LEU A 21 18.76 -12.31 -26.29
C LEU A 21 18.82 -13.80 -26.65
N ALA A 22 19.16 -14.64 -25.67
CA ALA A 22 19.37 -16.08 -25.89
C ALA A 22 18.11 -16.80 -26.40
N ASP A 23 16.91 -16.27 -26.11
CA ASP A 23 15.62 -16.79 -26.57
C ASP A 23 15.10 -16.12 -27.86
N GLY A 24 15.96 -15.34 -28.55
CA GLY A 24 15.67 -14.69 -29.82
C GLY A 24 14.94 -13.34 -29.71
N ARG A 25 14.66 -12.85 -28.50
CA ARG A 25 14.07 -11.52 -28.29
C ARG A 25 15.04 -10.39 -28.66
N GLU A 26 14.49 -9.28 -29.13
CA GLU A 26 15.24 -8.04 -29.38
C GLU A 26 15.58 -7.34 -28.05
N LEU A 27 16.82 -6.87 -27.92
CA LEU A 27 17.32 -5.98 -26.87
C LEU A 27 17.98 -4.77 -27.52
N ILE A 28 17.67 -3.56 -27.07
CA ILE A 28 18.18 -2.31 -27.61
C ILE A 28 18.75 -1.48 -26.47
N TYR A 29 20.01 -1.10 -26.57
CA TYR A 29 20.66 -0.14 -25.68
C TYR A 29 20.53 1.26 -26.26
N PHE A 30 20.18 2.21 -25.41
CA PHE A 30 20.24 3.65 -25.67
C PHE A 30 21.22 4.25 -24.67
N ASP A 31 22.39 4.65 -25.18
CA ASP A 31 23.45 5.20 -24.35
C ASP A 31 23.34 6.73 -24.28
N ASP A 32 23.54 7.29 -23.08
CA ASP A 32 23.46 8.74 -22.85
C ASP A 32 24.50 9.50 -23.71
N PRO A 33 24.24 10.77 -24.08
CA PRO A 33 25.21 11.60 -24.80
C PRO A 33 26.59 11.73 -24.12
N ASP A 34 26.63 11.62 -22.80
CA ASP A 34 27.82 11.69 -21.95
C ASP A 34 28.17 10.34 -21.31
N THR A 35 27.69 9.23 -21.89
CA THR A 35 27.95 7.88 -21.37
C THR A 35 29.46 7.60 -21.22
N ALA A 36 29.81 6.95 -20.11
CA ALA A 36 31.14 6.41 -19.87
C ALA A 36 31.24 4.91 -20.18
N LEU A 37 30.15 4.30 -20.65
CA LEU A 37 30.09 2.86 -20.94
C LEU A 37 30.86 2.54 -22.23
N ALA A 38 31.63 1.45 -22.22
CA ALA A 38 32.27 0.94 -23.43
C ALA A 38 31.19 0.51 -24.45
N PRO A 39 31.38 0.64 -25.77
CA PRO A 39 30.36 0.26 -26.75
C PRO A 39 30.15 -1.26 -26.84
N GLU A 40 31.13 -2.06 -26.43
CA GLU A 40 31.04 -3.53 -26.45
C GLU A 40 30.00 -4.03 -25.42
N ARG A 41 29.13 -4.96 -25.82
CA ARG A 41 28.11 -5.59 -24.97
C ARG A 41 28.33 -7.10 -24.92
N ALA A 42 28.25 -7.67 -23.73
CA ALA A 42 28.33 -9.10 -23.52
C ALA A 42 27.14 -9.83 -24.16
N PRO A 43 27.32 -11.06 -24.65
CA PRO A 43 26.21 -11.89 -25.12
C PRO A 43 25.33 -12.34 -23.96
N ASP A 44 24.06 -12.56 -24.23
CA ASP A 44 23.17 -13.28 -23.30
C ASP A 44 23.54 -14.77 -23.31
N LEU A 45 24.01 -15.28 -22.17
CA LEU A 45 24.48 -16.65 -22.01
C LEU A 45 23.47 -17.56 -21.28
N ARG A 46 22.25 -17.08 -21.04
CA ARG A 46 21.24 -17.82 -20.28
C ARG A 46 20.69 -19.00 -21.08
N GLU A 47 20.46 -20.11 -20.39
CA GLU A 47 19.67 -21.23 -20.92
C GLU A 47 18.20 -21.00 -20.57
N LEU A 48 17.37 -20.75 -21.60
CA LEU A 48 15.98 -20.34 -21.44
C LEU A 48 15.02 -21.33 -22.09
N GLU A 49 13.90 -21.59 -21.42
CA GLU A 49 12.76 -22.27 -22.02
C GLU A 49 12.18 -21.49 -23.21
N PRO A 50 11.55 -22.16 -24.18
CA PRO A 50 10.87 -21.49 -25.29
C PRO A 50 9.84 -20.47 -24.81
N ARG A 51 9.69 -19.39 -25.57
CA ARG A 51 8.67 -18.37 -25.31
C ARG A 51 7.26 -19.01 -25.33
N PRO A 52 6.33 -18.53 -24.48
CA PRO A 52 4.96 -19.01 -24.52
C PRO A 52 4.32 -18.69 -25.88
N ALA A 53 3.34 -19.51 -26.27
CA ALA A 53 2.56 -19.26 -27.47
C ALA A 53 1.82 -17.90 -27.39
N THR A 54 1.62 -17.26 -28.54
CA THR A 54 0.85 -16.00 -28.63
C THR A 54 -0.54 -16.19 -28.06
N ALA A 55 -0.95 -15.25 -27.21
CA ALA A 55 -2.26 -15.28 -26.57
C ALA A 55 -3.41 -15.18 -27.59
N ARG A 56 -4.61 -15.53 -27.13
CA ARG A 56 -5.85 -15.40 -27.89
C ARG A 56 -6.67 -14.27 -27.31
N MET A 57 -7.19 -13.38 -28.15
CA MET A 57 -8.20 -12.42 -27.73
C MET A 57 -9.61 -12.90 -28.07
N ARG A 58 -10.57 -12.50 -27.24
CA ARG A 58 -11.98 -12.84 -27.34
C ARG A 58 -12.80 -11.56 -27.29
N GLN A 59 -13.84 -11.49 -28.11
CA GLN A 59 -14.74 -10.34 -28.10
C GLN A 59 -15.79 -10.51 -27.01
N ASP A 60 -15.97 -9.49 -26.17
CA ASP A 60 -17.16 -9.34 -25.35
C ASP A 60 -18.30 -8.78 -26.21
N PRO A 61 -19.38 -9.54 -26.47
CA PRO A 61 -20.47 -9.07 -27.30
C PRO A 61 -21.32 -7.96 -26.67
N LEU A 62 -21.24 -7.72 -25.35
CA LEU A 62 -22.02 -6.68 -24.68
C LEU A 62 -21.43 -5.29 -24.88
N THR A 63 -20.11 -5.20 -24.88
CA THR A 63 -19.37 -3.94 -24.96
C THR A 63 -18.69 -3.75 -26.32
N GLY A 64 -18.51 -4.84 -27.08
CA GLY A 64 -17.72 -4.89 -28.31
C GLY A 64 -16.21 -4.96 -28.07
N GLU A 65 -15.76 -4.98 -26.82
CA GLU A 65 -14.34 -4.92 -26.45
C GLU A 65 -13.61 -6.24 -26.75
N TRP A 66 -12.33 -6.13 -27.14
CA TRP A 66 -11.45 -7.28 -27.38
C TRP A 66 -10.52 -7.51 -26.19
N VAL A 67 -10.71 -8.64 -25.51
CA VAL A 67 -9.97 -9.01 -24.30
C VAL A 67 -8.92 -10.06 -24.63
N SER A 68 -7.63 -9.76 -24.43
CA SER A 68 -6.55 -10.75 -24.59
C SER A 68 -6.47 -11.69 -23.38
N ILE A 69 -6.56 -12.99 -23.62
CA ILE A 69 -6.47 -14.04 -22.60
C ILE A 69 -5.05 -14.61 -22.58
N ALA A 70 -4.16 -13.94 -21.87
CA ALA A 70 -2.73 -14.30 -21.77
C ALA A 70 -2.42 -15.10 -20.50
N ALA A 71 -2.92 -16.35 -20.42
CA ALA A 71 -2.83 -17.18 -19.21
C ALA A 71 -1.39 -17.42 -18.72
N ALA A 72 -0.41 -17.49 -19.62
CA ALA A 72 1.01 -17.66 -19.27
C ALA A 72 1.56 -16.55 -18.36
N ARG A 73 0.90 -15.38 -18.30
CA ARG A 73 1.29 -14.27 -17.42
C ARG A 73 1.10 -14.55 -15.93
N GLN A 74 0.34 -15.57 -15.56
CA GLN A 74 0.20 -16.00 -14.16
C GLN A 74 1.55 -16.45 -13.56
N ASN A 75 2.50 -16.88 -14.40
CA ASN A 75 3.82 -17.33 -13.98
C ASN A 75 4.88 -16.21 -13.98
N ARG A 76 4.47 -14.94 -14.06
CA ARG A 76 5.41 -13.82 -14.09
C ARG A 76 6.07 -13.67 -12.73
N VAL A 77 7.37 -13.37 -12.74
CA VAL A 77 8.13 -13.01 -11.54
C VAL A 77 7.42 -11.84 -10.84
N PHE A 78 7.12 -12.02 -9.56
CA PHE A 78 6.42 -11.06 -8.73
C PHE A 78 7.33 -10.67 -7.56
N LEU A 79 7.79 -9.42 -7.56
CA LEU A 79 8.66 -8.82 -6.54
C LEU A 79 9.81 -9.74 -6.10
N PRO A 80 10.74 -10.08 -7.02
CA PRO A 80 11.90 -10.87 -6.66
C PRO A 80 12.78 -10.10 -5.66
N PRO A 81 13.55 -10.80 -4.81
CA PRO A 81 14.59 -10.16 -4.01
C PRO A 81 15.54 -9.32 -4.87
N ALA A 82 16.10 -8.25 -4.32
CA ALA A 82 16.94 -7.30 -5.08
C ALA A 82 18.11 -7.96 -5.83
N HIS A 83 18.73 -8.99 -5.24
CA HIS A 83 19.83 -9.74 -5.86
C HIS A 83 19.38 -10.64 -7.02
N LEU A 84 18.08 -10.85 -7.23
CA LEU A 84 17.49 -11.59 -8.36
C LEU A 84 16.66 -10.68 -9.27
N ASP A 85 16.95 -9.38 -9.27
CA ASP A 85 16.28 -8.42 -10.13
C ASP A 85 16.57 -8.74 -11.60
N PRO A 86 15.54 -9.09 -12.41
CA PRO A 86 15.73 -9.43 -13.81
C PRO A 86 16.12 -8.21 -14.66
N LEU A 87 15.95 -6.98 -14.17
CA LEU A 87 16.26 -5.75 -14.91
C LEU A 87 17.65 -5.18 -14.57
N ALA A 88 18.27 -5.64 -13.49
CA ALA A 88 19.65 -5.27 -13.14
C ALA A 88 20.65 -5.82 -14.19
N PRO A 89 21.83 -5.20 -14.38
CA PRO A 89 22.89 -5.80 -15.18
C PRO A 89 23.25 -7.21 -14.71
N SER A 90 23.44 -8.13 -15.65
CA SER A 90 23.72 -9.53 -15.36
C SER A 90 25.03 -9.70 -14.59
N THR A 91 25.02 -10.53 -13.55
CA THR A 91 26.22 -10.97 -12.80
C THR A 91 26.32 -12.49 -12.81
N PRO A 92 27.45 -13.10 -12.41
CA PRO A 92 27.54 -14.55 -12.24
C PRO A 92 26.50 -15.12 -11.27
N GLU A 93 26.11 -14.35 -10.26
CA GLU A 93 25.13 -14.73 -9.24
C GLU A 93 23.68 -14.47 -9.70
N ASN A 94 23.47 -13.52 -10.61
CA ASN A 94 22.16 -13.17 -11.17
C ASN A 94 22.21 -13.06 -12.71
N PRO A 95 21.99 -14.17 -13.42
CA PRO A 95 21.86 -14.15 -14.88
C PRO A 95 20.53 -13.48 -15.30
N SER A 96 20.56 -12.15 -15.48
CA SER A 96 19.38 -11.29 -15.69
C SER A 96 18.99 -11.10 -17.16
N GLU A 97 17.93 -10.32 -17.44
CA GLU A 97 17.51 -9.97 -18.82
C GLU A 97 18.48 -9.04 -19.55
N VAL A 98 19.42 -8.40 -18.85
CA VAL A 98 20.30 -7.39 -19.43
C VAL A 98 21.76 -7.82 -19.26
N PRO A 99 22.40 -8.38 -20.30
CA PRO A 99 23.73 -8.99 -20.21
C PRO A 99 24.88 -8.03 -19.84
N SER A 100 24.67 -6.71 -19.94
CA SER A 100 25.71 -5.71 -19.72
C SER A 100 25.17 -4.54 -18.90
N ASN A 101 26.09 -3.76 -18.31
CA ASN A 101 25.72 -2.47 -17.74
C ASN A 101 25.18 -1.54 -18.84
N TYR A 102 24.30 -0.62 -18.48
CA TYR A 102 23.54 0.16 -19.44
C TYR A 102 23.12 1.52 -18.91
N ASP A 103 22.73 2.41 -19.84
CA ASP A 103 22.05 3.65 -19.49
C ASP A 103 20.53 3.47 -19.54
N VAL A 104 19.99 3.21 -20.73
CA VAL A 104 18.59 2.81 -20.93
C VAL A 104 18.56 1.56 -21.82
N VAL A 105 17.72 0.59 -21.47
CA VAL A 105 17.49 -0.58 -22.34
C VAL A 105 16.02 -0.79 -22.63
N VAL A 106 15.74 -1.25 -23.84
CA VAL A 106 14.42 -1.70 -24.27
C VAL A 106 14.51 -3.13 -24.76
N PHE A 107 13.64 -4.01 -24.27
CA PHE A 107 13.57 -5.37 -24.77
C PHE A 107 12.15 -5.92 -24.77
N GLU A 108 11.90 -6.92 -25.60
CA GLU A 108 10.62 -7.61 -25.64
C GLU A 108 10.32 -8.31 -24.31
N ASN A 109 9.08 -8.19 -23.82
CA ASN A 109 8.65 -8.86 -22.62
C ASN A 109 8.63 -10.39 -22.83
N LYS A 110 9.18 -11.15 -21.87
CA LYS A 110 9.24 -12.62 -21.89
C LYS A 110 7.85 -13.27 -21.89
N SER A 111 6.89 -12.66 -21.19
CA SER A 111 5.51 -13.14 -21.07
C SER A 111 4.52 -12.07 -21.53
N PRO A 112 4.45 -11.78 -22.85
CA PRO A 112 3.70 -10.64 -23.35
C PRO A 112 2.18 -10.91 -23.39
N SER A 113 1.38 -9.85 -23.33
CA SER A 113 -0.08 -9.95 -23.57
C SER A 113 -0.43 -9.98 -25.07
N PHE A 114 0.47 -9.47 -25.90
CA PHE A 114 0.38 -9.40 -27.36
C PHE A 114 1.73 -9.78 -27.97
N GLY A 115 1.71 -10.64 -28.98
CA GLY A 115 2.90 -11.31 -29.51
C GLY A 115 3.20 -12.63 -28.79
N PRO A 116 4.30 -13.33 -29.15
CA PRO A 116 5.39 -12.88 -30.01
C PRO A 116 5.07 -12.80 -31.51
N LEU A 117 3.99 -13.42 -31.98
CA LEU A 117 3.62 -13.34 -33.40
C LEU A 117 3.17 -11.93 -33.78
N LEU A 118 3.70 -11.43 -34.90
CA LEU A 118 3.23 -10.21 -35.56
C LEU A 118 2.19 -10.51 -36.66
N THR A 119 2.22 -11.73 -37.19
CA THR A 119 1.25 -12.22 -38.19
C THR A 119 0.86 -13.64 -37.83
N ASP A 120 -0.38 -14.01 -38.14
CA ASP A 120 -0.95 -15.34 -37.93
C ASP A 120 -2.14 -15.51 -38.87
N ALA A 121 -2.49 -16.75 -39.22
CA ALA A 121 -3.63 -16.99 -40.12
C ALA A 121 -4.98 -16.54 -39.51
N ASP A 122 -5.07 -16.48 -38.17
CA ASP A 122 -6.24 -15.98 -37.44
C ASP A 122 -5.92 -14.67 -36.68
N ALA A 123 -4.92 -13.92 -37.14
CA ALA A 123 -4.73 -12.53 -36.75
C ALA A 123 -5.89 -11.66 -37.25
N PRO A 124 -6.11 -10.47 -36.65
CA PRO A 124 -7.10 -9.53 -37.16
C PRO A 124 -6.88 -9.14 -38.62
N ASP A 125 -7.94 -9.18 -39.41
CA ASP A 125 -7.93 -8.72 -40.80
C ASP A 125 -8.32 -7.23 -40.87
N GLY A 126 -7.50 -6.40 -40.22
CA GLY A 126 -7.71 -4.96 -40.09
C GLY A 126 -8.85 -4.55 -39.17
N LEU A 127 -9.06 -3.23 -39.03
CA LEU A 127 -10.04 -2.67 -38.09
C LEU A 127 -11.50 -3.02 -38.42
N ALA A 128 -11.83 -3.24 -39.69
CA ALA A 128 -13.19 -3.60 -40.10
C ALA A 128 -13.63 -4.98 -39.58
N ASP A 129 -12.71 -5.94 -39.54
CA ASP A 129 -12.93 -7.26 -38.93
C ASP A 129 -13.31 -7.11 -37.45
N LEU A 130 -12.57 -6.27 -36.73
CA LEU A 130 -12.72 -6.09 -35.29
C LEU A 130 -13.93 -5.24 -34.89
N ALA A 131 -14.47 -4.43 -35.80
CA ALA A 131 -15.61 -3.55 -35.54
C ALA A 131 -16.97 -4.28 -35.45
N SER A 132 -17.11 -5.45 -36.08
CA SER A 132 -18.37 -6.21 -36.02
C SER A 132 -18.54 -6.91 -34.67
N ILE A 133 -19.77 -7.00 -34.15
CA ILE A 133 -20.07 -7.73 -32.91
C ILE A 133 -20.55 -9.14 -33.25
N GLY A 134 -20.01 -10.16 -32.57
CA GLY A 134 -20.49 -11.54 -32.71
C GLY A 134 -20.20 -12.42 -31.51
N LEU A 135 -21.00 -13.48 -31.34
CA LEU A 135 -20.84 -14.45 -30.26
C LEU A 135 -19.67 -15.40 -30.51
N GLY A 136 -18.86 -15.65 -29.47
CA GLY A 136 -17.76 -16.61 -29.52
C GLY A 136 -16.61 -16.22 -30.45
N ARG A 137 -16.53 -14.95 -30.88
CA ARG A 137 -15.45 -14.48 -31.75
C ARG A 137 -14.11 -14.49 -31.00
N SER A 138 -13.07 -14.95 -31.69
CA SER A 138 -11.70 -14.96 -31.20
C SER A 138 -10.72 -14.70 -32.33
N ARG A 139 -9.61 -14.06 -32.00
CA ARG A 139 -8.46 -13.80 -32.88
C ARG A 139 -7.16 -14.04 -32.12
N THR A 140 -6.07 -14.19 -32.84
CA THR A 140 -4.72 -14.21 -32.27
C THR A 140 -4.32 -12.81 -31.81
N SER A 141 -3.82 -12.69 -30.58
CA SER A 141 -3.36 -11.42 -29.97
C SER A 141 -1.99 -11.02 -30.53
N VAL A 142 -1.91 -10.72 -31.83
CA VAL A 142 -0.67 -10.23 -32.45
C VAL A 142 -0.33 -8.83 -31.93
N GLY A 143 0.96 -8.47 -31.96
CA GLY A 143 1.46 -7.20 -31.46
C GLY A 143 2.77 -7.37 -30.71
N ARG A 144 3.14 -6.40 -29.87
CA ARG A 144 4.38 -6.44 -29.10
C ARG A 144 4.23 -5.73 -27.76
N CYS A 145 4.83 -6.32 -26.73
CA CYS A 145 4.98 -5.69 -25.41
C CYS A 145 6.47 -5.55 -25.11
N GLU A 146 6.92 -4.33 -24.84
CA GLU A 146 8.32 -4.02 -24.51
C GLU A 146 8.43 -3.49 -23.08
N VAL A 147 9.57 -3.76 -22.44
CA VAL A 147 9.99 -3.19 -21.16
C VAL A 147 11.05 -2.14 -21.47
N VAL A 148 10.97 -0.98 -20.83
CA VAL A 148 11.93 0.13 -20.95
C VAL A 148 12.56 0.35 -19.57
N CYS A 149 13.77 -0.14 -19.32
CA CYS A 149 14.47 0.09 -18.06
C CYS A 149 15.17 1.45 -18.12
N PHE A 150 14.94 2.27 -17.10
CA PHE A 150 15.40 3.66 -17.10
C PHE A 150 16.83 3.84 -16.61
N SER A 151 17.35 2.87 -15.85
CA SER A 151 18.63 2.96 -15.15
C SER A 151 19.10 1.58 -14.73
N PRO A 152 20.39 1.31 -14.56
CA PRO A 152 20.87 0.04 -14.01
C PRO A 152 20.66 -0.07 -12.49
N GLU A 153 20.38 1.04 -11.79
CA GLU A 153 20.14 1.08 -10.35
C GLU A 153 18.82 0.40 -9.97
N HIS A 154 18.86 -0.38 -8.89
CA HIS A 154 17.70 -1.14 -8.40
C HIS A 154 16.60 -0.26 -7.78
N GLU A 155 16.97 0.93 -7.33
CA GLU A 155 16.07 1.88 -6.67
C GLU A 155 16.04 3.21 -7.41
N GLY A 156 14.95 3.96 -7.24
CA GLY A 156 14.75 5.26 -7.84
C GLY A 156 13.43 5.34 -8.60
N SER A 157 13.34 6.31 -9.50
CA SER A 157 12.17 6.55 -10.34
C SER A 157 12.52 7.45 -11.50
N PHE A 158 11.59 7.68 -12.43
CA PHE A 158 11.78 8.70 -13.46
C PHE A 158 12.09 10.09 -12.85
N ALA A 159 11.49 10.42 -11.69
CA ALA A 159 11.70 11.70 -11.01
C ALA A 159 13.14 11.89 -10.50
N SER A 160 13.84 10.80 -10.15
CA SER A 160 15.21 10.84 -9.63
C SER A 160 16.29 10.82 -10.71
N LEU A 161 15.95 10.58 -11.97
CA LEU A 161 16.90 10.58 -13.09
C LEU A 161 17.58 11.94 -13.26
N SER A 162 18.76 11.97 -13.88
CA SER A 162 19.33 13.21 -14.41
C SER A 162 18.48 13.72 -15.58
N VAL A 163 18.61 15.01 -15.94
CA VAL A 163 17.96 15.55 -17.16
C VAL A 163 18.39 14.75 -18.38
N THR A 164 19.69 14.44 -18.48
CA THR A 164 20.27 13.68 -19.58
C THR A 164 19.66 12.30 -19.68
N ARG A 165 19.59 11.55 -18.57
CA ARG A 165 19.00 10.21 -18.54
C ARG A 165 17.50 10.23 -18.87
N ALA A 166 16.75 11.18 -18.31
CA ALA A 166 15.33 11.36 -18.64
C ALA A 166 15.14 11.64 -20.14
N ARG A 167 16.03 12.43 -20.75
CA ARG A 167 16.01 12.71 -22.18
C ARG A 167 16.30 11.46 -23.02
N THR A 168 17.21 10.58 -22.58
CA THR A 168 17.48 9.28 -23.22
C THR A 168 16.27 8.34 -23.16
N VAL A 169 15.56 8.28 -22.03
CA VAL A 169 14.30 7.50 -21.93
C VAL A 169 13.24 8.03 -22.90
N ILE A 170 13.08 9.35 -23.01
CA ILE A 170 12.15 9.97 -23.96
C ILE A 170 12.56 9.68 -25.41
N GLU A 171 13.86 9.61 -25.71
CA GLU A 171 14.35 9.18 -27.04
C GLU A 171 13.97 7.75 -27.34
N ALA A 172 14.14 6.84 -26.36
CA ALA A 172 13.71 5.46 -26.48
C ALA A 172 12.21 5.37 -26.76
N TRP A 173 11.35 6.13 -26.06
CA TRP A 173 9.92 6.16 -26.36
C TRP A 173 9.60 6.67 -27.77
N ALA A 174 10.30 7.69 -28.27
CA ALA A 174 10.10 8.21 -29.61
C ALA A 174 10.54 7.22 -30.70
N GLU A 175 11.73 6.61 -30.55
CA GLU A 175 12.24 5.60 -31.49
C GLU A 175 11.36 4.35 -31.49
N ARG A 176 11.01 3.83 -30.30
CA ARG A 176 10.15 2.65 -30.20
C ARG A 176 8.77 2.94 -30.75
N THR A 177 8.19 4.11 -30.49
CA THR A 177 6.91 4.50 -31.08
C THR A 177 6.98 4.50 -32.61
N HIS A 178 8.06 5.04 -33.19
CA HIS A 178 8.28 5.00 -34.63
C HIS A 178 8.37 3.56 -35.16
N ALA A 179 9.24 2.72 -34.57
CA ALA A 179 9.48 1.35 -35.00
C ALA A 179 8.23 0.46 -34.86
N LEU A 180 7.57 0.50 -33.70
CA LEU A 180 6.38 -0.30 -33.41
C LEU A 180 5.20 0.07 -34.30
N SER A 181 5.06 1.35 -34.68
CA SER A 181 4.00 1.81 -35.58
C SER A 181 4.19 1.33 -37.03
N GLN A 182 5.38 0.84 -37.40
CA GLN A 182 5.63 0.24 -38.72
C GLN A 182 5.42 -1.28 -38.73
N LEU A 183 5.14 -1.90 -37.58
CA LEU A 183 4.93 -3.35 -37.52
C LEU A 183 3.57 -3.71 -38.16
N PRO A 184 3.50 -4.79 -38.95
CA PRO A 184 2.25 -5.24 -39.55
C PRO A 184 1.16 -5.47 -38.51
N GLY A 185 -0.03 -4.96 -38.78
CA GLY A 185 -1.22 -5.16 -37.95
C GLY A 185 -1.26 -4.34 -36.66
N VAL A 186 -0.22 -3.56 -36.31
CA VAL A 186 -0.27 -2.64 -35.16
C VAL A 186 -1.11 -1.42 -35.50
N GLU A 187 -2.09 -1.13 -34.65
CA GLU A 187 -3.02 -0.02 -34.82
C GLU A 187 -2.89 1.04 -33.72
N GLN A 188 -2.33 0.70 -32.56
CA GLN A 188 -2.11 1.68 -31.48
C GLN A 188 -0.88 1.33 -30.64
N VAL A 189 -0.07 2.35 -30.30
CA VAL A 189 1.12 2.23 -29.45
C VAL A 189 0.94 3.04 -28.17
N PHE A 190 1.21 2.42 -27.01
CA PHE A 190 0.96 3.00 -25.69
C PHE A 190 2.17 2.83 -24.77
N PRO A 191 3.02 3.88 -24.65
CA PRO A 191 4.03 3.98 -23.60
C PRO A 191 3.38 4.33 -22.26
N PHE A 192 3.79 3.65 -21.19
CA PHE A 192 3.33 3.95 -19.84
C PHE A 192 4.33 3.50 -18.78
N GLU A 193 4.20 4.06 -17.59
CA GLU A 193 4.94 3.70 -16.39
C GLU A 193 3.94 3.46 -15.26
N ASN A 194 4.17 2.38 -14.52
CA ASN A 194 3.51 2.14 -13.25
C ASN A 194 4.57 2.28 -12.15
N ARG A 195 4.32 3.11 -11.14
CA ARG A 195 5.09 3.22 -9.91
C ARG A 195 4.26 2.91 -8.66
N GLY A 196 4.80 2.06 -7.78
CA GLY A 196 4.20 1.68 -6.51
C GLY A 196 3.41 0.37 -6.58
N GLU A 197 3.50 -0.44 -5.53
CA GLU A 197 2.83 -1.76 -5.46
C GLU A 197 1.30 -1.59 -5.50
N GLU A 198 0.80 -0.46 -4.97
CA GLU A 198 -0.62 -0.08 -4.88
C GLU A 198 -1.33 0.02 -6.24
N ILE A 199 -0.57 0.17 -7.33
CA ILE A 199 -1.10 0.23 -8.70
C ILE A 199 -0.63 -0.95 -9.57
N GLY A 200 -0.16 -2.03 -8.93
CA GLY A 200 0.16 -3.29 -9.60
C GLY A 200 1.57 -3.38 -10.17
N VAL A 201 2.54 -2.63 -9.64
CA VAL A 201 3.95 -2.81 -9.98
C VAL A 201 4.46 -4.15 -9.43
N THR A 202 5.07 -4.95 -10.30
CA THR A 202 5.58 -6.29 -9.97
C THR A 202 7.11 -6.36 -9.85
N LEU A 203 7.82 -5.28 -10.13
CA LEU A 203 9.29 -5.16 -10.03
C LEU A 203 9.63 -3.76 -9.49
N ARG A 204 10.50 -3.67 -8.48
CA ARG A 204 10.85 -2.39 -7.84
C ARG A 204 11.76 -1.50 -8.69
N HIS A 205 12.51 -2.12 -9.58
CA HIS A 205 13.43 -1.47 -10.49
C HIS A 205 12.73 -0.39 -11.36
N PRO A 206 13.32 0.81 -11.55
CA PRO A 206 12.71 1.88 -12.34
C PRO A 206 12.53 1.50 -13.82
N HIS A 207 11.29 1.26 -14.24
CA HIS A 207 11.00 0.88 -15.63
C HIS A 207 9.61 1.35 -16.09
N GLY A 208 9.48 1.49 -17.40
CA GLY A 208 8.22 1.66 -18.11
C GLY A 208 7.95 0.49 -19.05
N GLN A 209 6.85 0.56 -19.77
CA GLN A 209 6.46 -0.43 -20.77
C GLN A 209 5.88 0.26 -22.01
N ILE A 210 5.95 -0.43 -23.14
CA ILE A 210 5.29 -0.01 -24.37
C ILE A 210 4.47 -1.17 -24.89
N TYR A 211 3.16 -0.96 -25.06
CA TYR A 211 2.27 -1.96 -25.63
C TYR A 211 1.84 -1.51 -27.03
N SER A 212 1.97 -2.40 -28.02
CA SER A 212 1.40 -2.22 -29.35
C SER A 212 0.23 -3.17 -29.57
N TYR A 213 -0.93 -2.59 -29.84
CA TYR A 213 -2.21 -3.29 -29.97
C TYR A 213 -2.58 -3.47 -31.44
N PRO A 214 -3.24 -4.58 -31.81
CA PRO A 214 -3.74 -4.78 -33.16
C PRO A 214 -5.12 -4.16 -33.39
N TYR A 215 -5.55 -3.28 -32.50
CA TYR A 215 -6.85 -2.60 -32.53
C TYR A 215 -6.77 -1.22 -31.90
N VAL A 216 -7.75 -0.37 -32.21
CA VAL A 216 -7.97 0.89 -31.48
C VAL A 216 -8.64 0.57 -30.15
N THR A 217 -7.99 0.93 -29.05
CA THR A 217 -8.45 0.59 -27.70
C THR A 217 -9.83 1.22 -27.37
N PRO A 218 -10.64 0.60 -26.49
CA PRO A 218 -11.99 1.08 -26.18
C PRO A 218 -12.02 2.55 -25.71
N ARG A 219 -11.02 2.95 -24.92
CA ARG A 219 -10.86 4.33 -24.48
C ARG A 219 -10.67 5.30 -25.65
N THR A 220 -9.85 4.93 -26.63
CA THR A 220 -9.61 5.76 -27.82
C THR A 220 -10.81 5.77 -28.77
N GLN A 221 -11.57 4.67 -28.87
CA GLN A 221 -12.83 4.67 -29.63
C GLN A 221 -13.83 5.70 -29.08
N ARG A 222 -14.00 5.77 -27.74
CA ARG A 222 -14.85 6.79 -27.10
C ARG A 222 -14.34 8.23 -27.29
N LEU A 223 -13.03 8.40 -27.39
CA LEU A 223 -12.44 9.69 -27.75
C LEU A 223 -12.78 10.06 -29.21
N VAL A 224 -12.71 9.11 -30.14
CA VAL A 224 -13.12 9.34 -31.54
C VAL A 224 -14.60 9.74 -31.61
N GLU A 225 -15.48 9.09 -30.84
CA GLU A 225 -16.89 9.49 -30.76
C GLU A 225 -17.06 10.93 -30.23
N SER A 226 -16.26 11.32 -29.23
CA SER A 226 -16.27 12.68 -28.69
C SER A 226 -15.80 13.70 -29.74
N LEU A 227 -14.77 13.37 -30.52
CA LEU A 227 -14.28 14.18 -31.62
C LEU A 227 -15.30 14.28 -32.77
N ASP A 228 -15.99 13.18 -33.10
CA ASP A 228 -17.03 13.16 -34.12
C ASP A 228 -18.22 14.05 -33.71
N SER A 229 -18.52 14.12 -32.41
CA SER A 229 -19.58 14.98 -31.86
C SER A 229 -19.17 16.45 -31.68
N TYR A 230 -17.94 16.73 -31.24
CA TYR A 230 -17.50 18.08 -30.92
C TYR A 230 -16.83 18.78 -32.11
N GLY A 231 -15.96 18.06 -32.81
CA GLY A 231 -15.11 18.55 -33.89
C GLY A 231 -13.62 18.31 -33.63
N PRO A 232 -12.78 18.49 -34.66
CA PRO A 232 -11.34 18.15 -34.62
C PRO A 232 -10.51 19.10 -33.72
N THR A 233 -11.08 20.22 -33.28
CA THR A 233 -10.39 21.21 -32.44
C THR A 233 -10.42 20.89 -30.95
N LEU A 234 -11.12 19.83 -30.51
CA LEU A 234 -11.37 19.51 -29.11
C LEU A 234 -10.12 19.61 -28.21
N PHE A 235 -8.99 19.02 -28.62
CA PHE A 235 -7.74 19.10 -27.86
C PHE A 235 -7.15 20.51 -27.79
N ALA A 236 -7.24 21.28 -28.88
CA ALA A 236 -6.77 22.67 -28.92
C ALA A 236 -7.64 23.57 -28.04
N ASP A 237 -8.96 23.37 -28.06
CA ASP A 237 -9.92 24.12 -27.28
C ASP A 237 -9.79 23.81 -25.77
N ILE A 238 -9.58 22.54 -25.40
CA ILE A 238 -9.23 22.15 -24.02
C ILE A 238 -7.96 22.84 -23.59
N LEU A 239 -6.87 22.76 -24.37
CA LEU A 239 -5.60 23.37 -24.00
C LEU A 239 -5.73 24.89 -23.81
N ALA A 240 -6.38 25.58 -24.74
CA ALA A 240 -6.58 27.03 -24.66
C ALA A 240 -7.43 27.40 -23.42
N SER A 241 -8.48 26.63 -23.13
CA SER A 241 -9.31 26.82 -21.95
C SER A 241 -8.54 26.62 -20.65
N GLU A 242 -7.71 25.58 -20.56
CA GLU A 242 -6.95 25.27 -19.35
C GLU A 242 -5.80 26.27 -19.15
N GLN A 243 -5.12 26.70 -20.22
CA GLN A 243 -4.10 27.75 -20.18
C GLN A 243 -4.65 29.11 -19.73
N ALA A 244 -5.92 29.40 -20.02
CA ALA A 244 -6.61 30.60 -19.54
C ALA A 244 -7.16 30.47 -18.11
N GLY A 245 -7.18 29.26 -17.56
CA GLY A 245 -7.71 28.94 -16.24
C GLY A 245 -6.67 28.93 -15.13
N ASP A 246 -7.10 28.56 -13.94
CA ASP A 246 -6.29 28.49 -12.72
C ASP A 246 -5.83 27.07 -12.37
N ARG A 247 -6.08 26.07 -13.23
CA ARG A 247 -5.68 24.67 -13.01
C ARG A 247 -4.32 24.28 -13.61
N VAL A 248 -3.60 25.23 -14.20
CA VAL A 248 -2.23 25.02 -14.70
C VAL A 248 -1.26 24.75 -13.55
N ILE A 249 -0.46 23.70 -13.67
CA ILE A 249 0.59 23.33 -12.71
C ILE A 249 1.95 23.80 -13.23
N LEU A 250 2.26 23.50 -14.50
CA LEU A 250 3.51 23.87 -15.17
C LEU A 250 3.20 24.32 -16.60
N SER A 251 3.93 25.32 -17.09
CA SER A 251 3.93 25.69 -18.50
C SER A 251 5.35 25.99 -18.96
N GLY A 252 5.71 25.41 -20.11
CA GLY A 252 6.92 25.73 -20.86
C GLY A 252 6.60 26.40 -22.20
N GLU A 253 7.58 26.37 -23.10
CA GLU A 253 7.50 26.84 -24.48
C GLU A 253 6.69 25.90 -25.38
N HIS A 254 6.74 24.60 -25.14
CA HIS A 254 6.10 23.58 -25.97
C HIS A 254 5.06 22.74 -25.23
N TRP A 255 5.06 22.72 -23.90
CA TRP A 255 4.17 21.87 -23.10
C TRP A 255 3.46 22.63 -21.99
N THR A 256 2.23 22.21 -21.66
CA THR A 256 1.53 22.66 -20.45
C THR A 256 0.97 21.46 -19.70
N ALA A 257 1.21 21.42 -18.39
CA ALA A 257 0.62 20.45 -17.47
C ALA A 257 -0.42 21.13 -16.58
N PHE A 258 -1.58 20.50 -16.41
CA PHE A 258 -2.71 21.03 -15.66
C PHE A 258 -3.55 19.89 -15.05
N VAL A 259 -4.33 20.21 -14.03
CA VAL A 259 -5.39 19.30 -13.56
C VAL A 259 -6.60 19.48 -14.47
N PRO A 260 -7.15 18.42 -15.08
CA PRO A 260 -8.30 18.57 -15.97
C PRO A 260 -9.53 19.05 -15.19
N PHE A 261 -10.39 19.86 -15.84
CA PHE A 261 -11.68 20.28 -15.27
C PHE A 261 -12.54 19.12 -14.74
N ALA A 262 -12.43 17.93 -15.34
CA ALA A 262 -13.16 16.72 -14.93
C ALA A 262 -12.21 15.63 -14.42
N ALA A 263 -11.38 15.97 -13.42
CA ALA A 263 -10.49 15.02 -12.74
C ALA A 263 -11.30 13.93 -12.01
N ARG A 264 -10.88 12.67 -12.21
CA ARG A 264 -11.54 11.47 -11.69
C ARG A 264 -10.80 10.87 -10.50
N TRP A 265 -9.48 11.07 -10.49
CA TRP A 265 -8.58 10.55 -9.47
C TRP A 265 -8.21 11.61 -8.43
N PRO A 266 -7.91 11.21 -7.18
CA PRO A 266 -7.44 12.12 -6.12
C PRO A 266 -6.17 12.89 -6.48
N ILE A 267 -5.36 12.37 -7.41
CA ILE A 267 -4.33 13.11 -8.13
C ILE A 267 -4.50 12.76 -9.62
N GLU A 268 -4.82 13.75 -10.44
CA GLU A 268 -4.88 13.61 -11.89
C GLU A 268 -4.22 14.81 -12.56
N VAL A 269 -3.22 14.56 -13.40
CA VAL A 269 -2.54 15.62 -14.17
C VAL A 269 -2.50 15.23 -15.63
N HIS A 270 -2.93 16.14 -16.50
CA HIS A 270 -2.75 16.00 -17.94
C HIS A 270 -1.61 16.92 -18.39
N MET A 271 -0.82 16.48 -19.38
CA MET A 271 0.16 17.33 -20.05
C MET A 271 0.01 17.20 -21.56
N LEU A 272 -0.13 18.34 -22.25
CA LEU A 272 -0.30 18.39 -23.69
C LEU A 272 0.78 19.27 -24.34
N PRO A 273 1.22 18.92 -25.55
CA PRO A 273 2.03 19.81 -26.37
C PRO A 273 1.16 20.95 -26.92
N HIS A 274 1.76 22.12 -27.12
CA HIS A 274 1.08 23.29 -27.67
C HIS A 274 0.71 23.10 -29.13
N ARG A 275 1.63 22.52 -29.91
CA ARG A 275 1.42 22.09 -31.29
C ARG A 275 0.60 20.80 -31.33
N GLN A 276 -0.16 20.60 -32.41
CA GLN A 276 -0.77 19.31 -32.71
C GLN A 276 0.31 18.26 -33.00
N LEU A 277 0.46 17.30 -32.09
CA LEU A 277 1.36 16.14 -32.20
C LEU A 277 0.54 14.86 -32.07
N PRO A 278 0.58 13.90 -33.02
CA PRO A 278 -0.15 12.64 -32.87
C PRO A 278 0.49 11.70 -31.84
N ASP A 279 1.81 11.67 -31.76
CA ASP A 279 2.59 10.69 -31.00
C ASP A 279 4.02 11.18 -30.72
N PHE A 280 4.81 10.41 -29.97
CA PHE A 280 6.19 10.74 -29.67
C PHE A 280 7.10 10.79 -30.90
N ALA A 281 6.84 9.96 -31.93
CA ALA A 281 7.66 9.92 -33.13
C ALA A 281 7.63 11.24 -33.92
N ALA A 282 6.54 12.01 -33.78
CA ALA A 282 6.35 13.33 -34.41
C ALA A 282 6.96 14.51 -33.64
N THR A 283 7.62 14.27 -32.51
CA THR A 283 8.27 15.30 -31.69
C THR A 283 9.60 15.77 -32.30
N THR A 284 9.85 17.07 -32.20
CA THR A 284 11.17 17.67 -32.48
C THR A 284 12.14 17.37 -31.34
N LEU A 285 13.43 17.64 -31.55
CA LEU A 285 14.44 17.52 -30.49
C LEU A 285 14.19 18.53 -29.36
N ALA A 286 13.82 19.78 -29.69
CA ALA A 286 13.52 20.82 -28.71
C ALA A 286 12.31 20.47 -27.83
N GLU A 287 11.23 19.94 -28.44
CA GLU A 287 10.05 19.45 -27.70
C GLU A 287 10.43 18.33 -26.72
N ARG A 288 11.34 17.42 -27.09
CA ARG A 288 11.82 16.33 -26.19
C ARG A 288 12.78 16.83 -25.11
N ASP A 289 13.66 17.77 -25.44
CA ASP A 289 14.60 18.39 -24.50
C ASP A 289 13.85 19.12 -23.39
N GLU A 290 12.82 19.90 -23.74
CA GLU A 290 11.97 20.55 -22.74
C GLU A 290 11.14 19.54 -21.93
N LEU A 291 10.60 18.50 -22.59
CA LEU A 291 9.81 17.48 -21.92
C LEU A 291 10.60 16.76 -20.83
N ALA A 292 11.89 16.46 -21.07
CA ALA A 292 12.77 15.83 -20.07
C ALA A 292 12.88 16.65 -18.78
N VAL A 293 12.82 17.98 -18.89
CA VAL A 293 12.84 18.90 -17.75
C VAL A 293 11.47 18.97 -17.08
N LEU A 294 10.42 19.25 -17.85
CA LEU A 294 9.08 19.48 -17.30
C LEU A 294 8.45 18.22 -16.70
N TYR A 295 8.59 17.08 -17.37
CA TYR A 295 8.04 15.82 -16.87
C TYR A 295 8.72 15.40 -15.56
N ARG A 296 10.05 15.56 -15.47
CA ARG A 296 10.78 15.28 -14.24
C ARG A 296 10.36 16.21 -13.09
N ARG A 297 10.22 17.51 -13.36
CA ARG A 297 9.73 18.50 -12.37
C ARG A 297 8.32 18.16 -11.90
N LEU A 298 7.44 17.75 -12.81
CA LEU A 298 6.08 17.34 -12.46
C LEU A 298 6.10 16.13 -11.51
N LEU A 299 6.81 15.06 -11.85
CA LEU A 299 6.85 13.85 -11.04
C LEU A 299 7.52 14.08 -9.67
N ARG A 300 8.56 14.92 -9.59
CA ARG A 300 9.14 15.37 -8.31
C ARG A 300 8.11 16.09 -7.44
N GLY A 301 7.30 16.97 -8.05
CA GLY A 301 6.21 17.63 -7.33
C GLY A 301 5.15 16.65 -6.83
N ILE A 302 4.82 15.62 -7.62
CA ILE A 302 3.89 14.55 -7.22
C ILE A 302 4.46 13.72 -6.06
N ASP A 303 5.76 13.43 -6.06
CA ASP A 303 6.43 12.77 -4.93
C ASP A 303 6.49 13.68 -3.68
N ALA A 304 6.54 15.00 -3.86
CA ALA A 304 6.56 15.98 -2.76
C ALA A 304 5.17 16.33 -2.20
N LEU A 305 4.11 15.65 -2.65
CA LEU A 305 2.76 15.80 -2.10
C LEU A 305 2.65 15.22 -0.67
N TYR A 306 3.40 14.15 -0.39
CA TYR A 306 3.34 13.42 0.87
C TYR A 306 4.74 13.00 1.35
N PRO A 307 4.92 12.62 2.63
CA PRO A 307 6.22 12.19 3.16
C PRO A 307 6.79 10.88 2.57
N THR A 308 5.97 10.07 1.90
CA THR A 308 6.43 8.87 1.20
C THR A 308 6.15 8.96 -0.31
N PRO A 309 6.87 8.23 -1.17
CA PRO A 309 6.67 8.27 -2.62
C PRO A 309 5.22 8.06 -3.04
N THR A 310 4.75 8.80 -4.04
CA THR A 310 3.36 8.70 -4.49
C THR A 310 3.23 7.59 -5.54
N PRO A 311 2.38 6.57 -5.34
CA PRO A 311 2.13 5.58 -6.38
C PRO A 311 1.36 6.24 -7.52
N TYR A 312 1.73 6.00 -8.78
CA TYR A 312 1.05 6.60 -9.92
C TYR A 312 1.15 5.74 -11.17
N ILE A 313 0.14 5.87 -12.04
CA ILE A 313 0.21 5.46 -13.44
C ILE A 313 0.48 6.71 -14.27
N ALA A 314 1.57 6.71 -15.03
CA ALA A 314 1.87 7.73 -16.02
C ALA A 314 1.66 7.14 -17.42
N ALA A 315 0.57 7.55 -18.07
CA ALA A 315 0.07 6.99 -19.32
C ALA A 315 0.24 8.01 -20.47
N TRP A 316 0.97 7.63 -21.52
CA TRP A 316 1.11 8.47 -22.72
C TRP A 316 0.10 8.04 -23.79
N HIS A 317 -1.00 8.77 -23.87
CA HIS A 317 -2.02 8.57 -24.88
C HIS A 317 -1.58 9.16 -26.22
N GLN A 318 -1.58 8.32 -27.26
CA GLN A 318 -1.17 8.68 -28.61
C GLN A 318 -2.32 8.41 -29.60
N ALA A 319 -2.32 9.13 -30.72
CA ALA A 319 -3.20 8.83 -31.83
C ALA A 319 -2.92 7.41 -32.37
N PRO A 320 -3.95 6.64 -32.76
CA PRO A 320 -3.75 5.39 -33.48
C PRO A 320 -2.91 5.57 -34.75
N VAL A 321 -2.26 4.51 -35.21
CA VAL A 321 -1.35 4.51 -36.36
C VAL A 321 -2.05 4.96 -37.64
N ASN A 322 -3.34 4.63 -37.81
CA ASN A 322 -4.07 4.91 -39.05
C ASN A 322 -5.39 5.68 -38.84
N VAL A 323 -5.70 6.11 -37.61
CA VAL A 323 -7.02 6.70 -37.28
C VAL A 323 -6.86 8.06 -36.62
N ARG A 324 -7.51 9.09 -37.20
CA ARG A 324 -7.68 10.43 -36.59
C ARG A 324 -6.36 11.08 -36.11
N ARG A 325 -5.24 10.84 -36.81
CA ARG A 325 -3.91 11.37 -36.42
C ARG A 325 -3.82 12.89 -36.45
N ASP A 326 -4.57 13.54 -37.35
CA ASP A 326 -4.60 15.00 -37.41
C ASP A 326 -5.44 15.61 -36.27
N ASP A 327 -6.30 14.81 -35.62
CA ASP A 327 -7.30 15.27 -34.64
C ASP A 327 -6.93 14.90 -33.18
N ILE A 328 -6.33 13.72 -32.97
CA ILE A 328 -5.92 13.24 -31.64
C ILE A 328 -4.53 13.75 -31.30
N ARG A 329 -4.39 14.39 -30.13
CA ARG A 329 -3.12 14.91 -29.63
C ARG A 329 -2.47 13.96 -28.62
N LEU A 330 -1.14 13.83 -28.70
CA LEU A 330 -0.28 13.22 -27.69
C LEU A 330 -0.57 13.88 -26.33
N MET A 331 -0.80 13.06 -25.32
CA MET A 331 -1.17 13.54 -23.99
C MET A 331 -0.65 12.61 -22.91
N LEU A 332 0.06 13.15 -21.94
CA LEU A 332 0.31 12.48 -20.67
C LEU A 332 -0.95 12.51 -19.81
N GLN A 333 -1.25 11.41 -19.13
CA GLN A 333 -2.11 11.38 -17.96
C GLN A 333 -1.38 10.71 -16.80
N VAL A 334 -1.10 11.47 -15.75
CA VAL A 334 -0.66 10.93 -14.47
C VAL A 334 -1.86 10.78 -13.57
N THR A 335 -2.09 9.57 -13.04
CA THR A 335 -3.20 9.27 -12.14
C THR A 335 -2.69 8.54 -10.90
N SER A 336 -3.20 8.91 -9.72
CA SER A 336 -2.92 8.19 -8.47
C SER A 336 -4.20 7.94 -7.68
N PRO A 337 -4.38 6.73 -7.10
CA PRO A 337 -5.41 6.51 -6.12
C PRO A 337 -5.12 7.21 -4.78
N ARG A 338 -3.93 7.77 -4.55
CA ARG A 338 -3.55 8.30 -3.23
C ARG A 338 -4.29 9.60 -2.90
N ARG A 339 -5.19 9.52 -1.91
CA ARG A 339 -6.01 10.66 -1.43
C ARG A 339 -5.43 11.38 -0.22
N ALA A 340 -4.58 10.70 0.55
CA ALA A 340 -3.85 11.26 1.69
C ALA A 340 -2.62 10.39 2.00
N GLU A 341 -1.77 10.83 2.94
CA GLU A 341 -0.50 10.20 3.31
C GLU A 341 -0.58 8.68 3.54
N GLY A 342 -1.66 8.17 4.14
CA GLY A 342 -1.87 6.73 4.36
C GLY A 342 -3.12 6.17 3.71
N LYS A 343 -3.73 6.87 2.74
CA LYS A 343 -5.06 6.50 2.23
C LYS A 343 -5.08 6.44 0.71
N LEU A 344 -5.58 5.32 0.19
CA LEU A 344 -5.91 5.12 -1.21
C LEU A 344 -7.42 5.31 -1.44
N LYS A 345 -7.77 5.74 -2.65
CA LYS A 345 -9.10 5.65 -3.24
C LYS A 345 -9.24 4.25 -3.81
N TYR A 346 -10.25 3.55 -3.34
CA TYR A 346 -10.76 2.35 -3.99
C TYR A 346 -11.94 2.77 -4.85
N LEU A 347 -12.02 2.26 -6.08
CA LEU A 347 -13.15 2.55 -6.95
C LEU A 347 -14.43 2.02 -6.28
N ALA A 348 -15.39 2.91 -6.06
CA ALA A 348 -16.69 2.52 -5.53
C ALA A 348 -17.42 1.61 -6.53
N GLY A 349 -18.43 0.84 -6.08
CA GLY A 349 -19.21 -0.02 -6.98
C GLY A 349 -19.79 0.72 -8.19
N SER A 350 -20.18 1.99 -8.02
CA SER A 350 -20.60 2.87 -9.13
C SER A 350 -19.49 3.08 -10.17
N GLU A 351 -18.26 3.30 -9.74
CA GLU A 351 -17.13 3.56 -10.62
C GLU A 351 -16.61 2.25 -11.25
N ALA A 352 -16.45 1.20 -10.45
CA ALA A 352 -15.90 -0.07 -10.87
C ALA A 352 -16.87 -0.93 -11.70
N ALA A 353 -18.15 -0.99 -11.32
CA ALA A 353 -19.14 -1.84 -12.00
C ALA A 353 -19.94 -1.08 -13.08
N MET A 354 -20.26 0.20 -12.84
CA MET A 354 -21.06 0.99 -13.79
C MET A 354 -20.24 1.97 -14.64
N GLY A 355 -18.95 2.17 -14.32
CA GLY A 355 -18.12 3.19 -14.99
C GLY A 355 -18.54 4.63 -14.68
N ALA A 356 -19.36 4.85 -13.65
CA ALA A 356 -19.89 6.16 -13.28
C ALA A 356 -19.02 6.80 -12.19
N TRP A 357 -18.11 7.68 -12.64
CA TRP A 357 -17.07 8.33 -11.84
C TRP A 357 -17.61 9.38 -10.87
N ILE A 358 -17.06 9.39 -9.65
CA ILE A 358 -17.40 10.37 -8.60
C ILE A 358 -16.09 11.01 -8.12
N GLY A 359 -15.99 12.33 -8.26
CA GLY A 359 -14.81 13.09 -7.84
C GLY A 359 -14.85 13.42 -6.35
N ASP A 360 -13.77 13.10 -5.64
CA ASP A 360 -13.66 13.30 -4.18
C ASP A 360 -12.93 14.61 -3.80
N VAL A 361 -12.30 15.25 -4.79
CA VAL A 361 -11.47 16.45 -4.63
C VAL A 361 -11.80 17.42 -5.75
N LEU A 362 -11.94 18.71 -5.41
CA LEU A 362 -12.15 19.76 -6.42
C LEU A 362 -10.88 19.90 -7.29
N PRO A 363 -11.00 19.87 -8.63
CA PRO A 363 -9.87 20.03 -9.55
C PRO A 363 -9.01 21.27 -9.28
N GLU A 364 -9.63 22.40 -8.93
CA GLU A 364 -8.93 23.66 -8.63
C GLU A 364 -8.07 23.54 -7.35
N GLN A 365 -8.60 22.89 -6.33
CA GLN A 365 -7.87 22.62 -5.08
C GLN A 365 -6.71 21.65 -5.31
N GLN A 366 -6.95 20.61 -6.11
CA GLN A 366 -5.93 19.65 -6.52
C GLN A 366 -4.80 20.37 -7.29
N ALA A 367 -5.14 21.25 -8.23
CA ALA A 367 -4.16 22.02 -8.99
C ALA A 367 -3.31 22.91 -8.11
N ALA A 368 -3.92 23.63 -7.16
CA ALA A 368 -3.19 24.46 -6.20
C ALA A 368 -2.21 23.61 -5.36
N THR A 369 -2.66 22.47 -4.85
CA THR A 369 -1.84 21.59 -4.00
C THR A 369 -0.65 21.00 -4.76
N ILE A 370 -0.87 20.53 -6.00
CA ILE A 370 0.21 19.99 -6.84
C ILE A 370 1.18 21.10 -7.24
N ARG A 371 0.68 22.29 -7.60
CA ARG A 371 1.54 23.44 -7.92
C ARG A 371 2.44 23.81 -6.74
N ASP A 372 1.89 23.89 -5.53
CA ASP A 372 2.66 24.18 -4.33
C ASP A 372 3.71 23.10 -4.06
N ALA A 373 3.38 21.82 -4.26
CA ALA A 373 4.33 20.72 -4.12
C ALA A 373 5.47 20.78 -5.15
N VAL A 374 5.16 21.11 -6.41
CA VAL A 374 6.18 21.35 -7.46
C VAL A 374 7.10 22.51 -7.07
N LEU A 375 6.57 23.60 -6.52
CA LEU A 375 7.38 24.74 -6.06
C LEU A 375 8.27 24.37 -4.87
N ARG A 376 7.74 23.62 -3.89
CA ARG A 376 8.53 23.12 -2.75
C ARG A 376 9.66 22.21 -3.19
N ALA A 377 9.39 21.27 -4.11
CA ALA A 377 10.40 20.37 -4.64
C ALA A 377 11.52 21.13 -5.37
N ALA A 378 11.17 22.15 -6.16
CA ALA A 378 12.17 23.00 -6.84
C ALA A 378 13.04 23.79 -5.84
N ALA A 379 12.45 24.35 -4.78
CA ALA A 379 13.21 25.10 -3.77
C ALA A 379 14.17 24.21 -2.96
N ALA A 380 13.82 22.95 -2.74
CA ALA A 380 14.70 21.98 -2.08
C ALA A 380 15.93 21.63 -2.94
N ASP A 381 15.74 21.51 -4.27
CA ASP A 381 16.85 21.32 -5.21
C ASP A 381 17.79 22.53 -5.24
N ASP A 382 17.25 23.75 -5.34
CA ASP A 382 18.06 24.99 -5.32
C ASP A 382 18.85 25.14 -4.01
N ALA A 383 18.26 24.76 -2.88
CA ALA A 383 18.93 24.74 -1.59
C ALA A 383 20.09 23.72 -1.57
N ALA A 384 19.86 22.50 -2.07
CA ALA A 384 20.88 21.45 -2.15
C ALA A 384 22.05 21.85 -3.07
N ASP A 385 21.76 22.46 -4.22
CA ASP A 385 22.78 22.97 -5.15
C ASP A 385 23.54 24.17 -4.57
N SER A 386 22.88 25.05 -3.80
CA SER A 386 23.54 26.17 -3.11
C SER A 386 24.49 25.72 -1.98
N THR A 387 24.14 24.65 -1.26
CA THR A 387 25.03 24.02 -0.26
C THR A 387 26.22 23.32 -0.92
N ASN A 388 26.06 22.78 -2.12
CA ASN A 388 27.16 22.21 -2.90
C ASN A 388 28.04 23.27 -3.58
N ALA A 389 27.48 24.44 -3.92
CA ALA A 389 28.25 25.58 -4.46
C ALA A 389 29.17 26.25 -3.41
N GLY A 390 28.99 25.96 -2.12
CA GLY A 390 29.88 26.38 -1.03
C GLY A 390 31.20 25.60 -0.94
N LEU A 391 31.34 24.50 -1.67
CA LEU A 391 32.59 23.77 -1.88
C LEU A 391 33.18 24.17 -3.22
N THR A 392 33.86 25.32 -3.25
CA THR A 392 34.59 25.77 -4.45
C THR A 392 35.62 24.74 -4.86
N ALA A 393 35.59 24.39 -6.15
CA ALA A 393 36.57 23.56 -6.85
C ALA A 393 38.02 23.97 -6.53
N ASP A 394 38.77 23.05 -5.93
CA ASP A 394 40.23 23.06 -6.02
C ASP A 394 40.61 22.62 -7.44
N THR A 395 40.68 23.59 -8.35
CA THR A 395 41.29 23.40 -9.66
C THR A 395 42.80 23.34 -9.51
N GLY A 396 43.34 22.13 -9.30
CA GLY A 396 44.72 21.87 -9.66
C GLY A 396 45.39 20.73 -8.92
N VAL A 397 45.38 19.53 -9.50
CA VAL A 397 46.59 18.68 -9.47
C VAL A 397 46.76 18.01 -10.83
N ALA A 398 47.80 18.48 -11.52
CA ALA A 398 48.38 17.87 -12.70
C ALA A 398 48.99 16.50 -12.34
N SER A 399 49.04 15.62 -13.33
CA SER A 399 49.80 14.36 -13.30
C SER A 399 51.24 14.59 -12.85
N ASP A 400 51.65 13.97 -11.75
CA ASP A 400 53.07 13.77 -11.47
C ASP A 400 53.35 12.33 -10.99
N THR A 401 54.17 11.65 -11.78
CA THR A 401 54.79 10.37 -11.50
C THR A 401 56.04 10.62 -10.67
N GLY A 402 56.04 10.27 -9.38
CA GLY A 402 57.24 10.40 -8.57
C GLY A 402 57.16 9.70 -7.22
N VAL A 403 57.94 8.63 -7.06
CA VAL A 403 58.29 8.05 -5.75
C VAL A 403 59.26 8.99 -5.04
N ALA A 404 58.93 9.45 -3.83
CA ALA A 404 59.93 9.93 -2.88
C ALA A 404 59.49 9.76 -1.43
N THR A 405 60.42 9.24 -0.65
CA THR A 405 60.39 8.95 0.78
C THR A 405 60.53 10.21 1.65
N ASN A 406 59.94 10.11 2.85
CA ASN A 406 60.51 10.47 4.16
C ASN A 406 59.83 11.60 4.97
N THR A 407 59.79 11.28 6.27
CA THR A 407 59.37 11.94 7.50
C THR A 407 59.41 13.47 7.60
N GLY A 408 58.36 14.03 8.21
CA GLY A 408 58.39 15.36 8.83
C GLY A 408 57.19 15.57 9.77
N VAL A 409 57.45 15.57 11.08
CA VAL A 409 56.52 16.00 12.12
C VAL A 409 56.53 17.53 12.16
N ALA A 410 55.36 18.16 12.12
CA ALA A 410 55.16 19.54 12.55
C ALA A 410 53.86 19.63 13.35
N SER A 411 54.01 20.09 14.58
CA SER A 411 52.98 20.40 15.56
C SER A 411 52.21 21.66 15.18
N ASP A 412 50.88 21.62 15.30
CA ASP A 412 50.09 22.83 15.55
C ASP A 412 49.17 22.63 16.75
N THR A 413 49.19 23.64 17.60
CA THR A 413 48.52 23.76 18.89
C THR A 413 47.29 24.65 18.69
N GLY A 414 46.10 24.07 18.74
CA GLY A 414 44.84 24.78 18.72
C GLY A 414 43.83 24.11 19.64
N VAL A 415 43.87 24.47 20.91
CA VAL A 415 42.89 24.04 21.93
C VAL A 415 41.60 24.83 21.71
N ALA A 416 40.53 24.14 21.35
CA ALA A 416 39.16 24.52 21.68
C ALA A 416 38.53 23.33 22.41
N SER A 417 38.24 23.55 23.68
CA SER A 417 37.62 22.60 24.59
C SER A 417 36.14 22.40 24.23
N ASP A 418 35.77 21.17 23.88
CA ASP A 418 34.46 20.64 24.23
C ASP A 418 34.61 19.22 24.77
N ALA A 419 34.06 19.00 25.96
CA ALA A 419 34.32 17.83 26.78
C ALA A 419 33.42 16.67 26.33
N GLY A 420 34.00 15.76 25.55
CA GLY A 420 33.43 14.44 25.37
C GLY A 420 33.60 13.60 26.64
N VAL A 421 32.48 13.18 27.23
CA VAL A 421 32.37 11.89 27.91
C VAL A 421 31.04 11.27 27.48
N ALA A 422 31.07 10.56 26.35
CA ALA A 422 30.09 9.52 26.08
C ALA A 422 30.52 8.29 26.90
N SER A 423 29.91 8.11 28.07
CA SER A 423 29.94 6.85 28.78
C SER A 423 28.76 6.01 28.29
N ASP A 424 29.08 5.02 27.48
CA ASP A 424 28.23 3.87 27.22
C ASP A 424 28.05 3.08 28.52
N ALA A 425 26.81 2.95 28.97
CA ALA A 425 26.38 2.04 30.03
C ALA A 425 24.86 1.82 29.94
N GLY A 426 24.47 0.75 29.25
CA GLY A 426 23.53 -0.21 29.82
C GLY A 426 22.04 0.02 29.59
N VAL A 427 21.46 -0.95 28.88
CA VAL A 427 20.11 -1.50 29.14
C VAL A 427 19.72 -1.35 30.61
N ALA A 428 18.68 -0.56 30.91
CA ALA A 428 17.95 -0.65 32.17
C ALA A 428 16.53 -0.08 32.05
N ALA A 429 15.58 -1.02 32.02
CA ALA A 429 14.31 -1.01 32.73
C ALA A 429 13.22 0.02 32.34
N ASP A 430 12.22 -0.51 31.65
CA ASP A 430 10.81 -0.11 31.80
C ASP A 430 10.50 0.13 33.29
N SER A 431 10.29 1.40 33.63
CA SER A 431 9.89 1.84 34.95
C SER A 431 8.64 2.71 34.80
N ARG A 432 7.48 2.07 34.97
CA ARG A 432 6.15 2.70 34.98
C ARG A 432 6.04 3.82 36.04
N PRO A 433 5.13 4.82 35.87
CA PRO A 433 3.83 4.66 35.19
C PRO A 433 3.59 5.61 34.00
N ALA A 434 3.46 5.03 32.79
CA ALA A 434 3.09 5.73 31.56
C ALA A 434 1.66 6.33 31.58
N THR A 435 0.72 5.73 32.32
CA THR A 435 -0.68 6.19 32.36
C THR A 435 -0.87 7.51 33.12
N THR A 436 -0.10 7.76 34.18
CA THR A 436 -0.23 9.01 34.96
C THR A 436 0.23 10.22 34.17
N VAL A 437 1.27 10.07 33.34
CA VAL A 437 1.74 11.12 32.43
C VAL A 437 0.71 11.36 31.31
N LEU A 438 0.20 10.29 30.70
CA LEU A 438 -0.81 10.38 29.65
C LEU A 438 -2.10 11.08 30.13
N ASN A 439 -2.56 10.76 31.35
CA ASN A 439 -3.72 11.43 31.96
C ASN A 439 -3.49 12.93 32.16
N ALA A 440 -2.29 13.32 32.63
CA ALA A 440 -1.94 14.71 32.85
C ALA A 440 -1.88 15.50 31.53
N THR A 441 -1.31 14.90 30.48
CA THR A 441 -1.26 15.49 29.13
C THR A 441 -2.67 15.70 28.56
N VAL A 442 -3.51 14.65 28.60
CA VAL A 442 -4.89 14.72 28.09
C VAL A 442 -5.72 15.77 28.82
N LEU A 443 -5.54 15.90 30.15
CA LEU A 443 -6.20 16.95 30.93
C LEU A 443 -5.75 18.35 30.47
N ALA A 444 -4.44 18.58 30.36
CA ALA A 444 -3.88 19.86 29.98
C ALA A 444 -4.30 20.27 28.57
N ASP A 445 -4.29 19.33 27.62
CA ASP A 445 -4.70 19.59 26.25
C ASP A 445 -6.20 19.79 26.11
N PHE A 446 -7.03 19.09 26.89
CA PHE A 446 -8.46 19.38 26.99
C PHE A 446 -8.69 20.82 27.47
N GLU A 447 -8.07 21.22 28.59
CA GLU A 447 -8.22 22.56 29.16
C GLU A 447 -7.74 23.64 28.19
N SER A 448 -6.62 23.40 27.50
CA SER A 448 -6.08 24.28 26.45
C SER A 448 -7.02 24.42 25.25
N ARG A 449 -7.61 23.29 24.79
CA ARG A 449 -8.43 23.26 23.58
C ARG A 449 -9.82 23.83 23.80
N PHE A 450 -10.41 23.59 24.97
CA PHE A 450 -11.81 23.86 25.26
C PHE A 450 -12.04 24.96 26.32
N ASN A 451 -10.96 25.47 26.95
CA ASN A 451 -10.98 26.56 27.93
C ASN A 451 -11.82 26.29 29.19
N HIS A 452 -12.00 25.01 29.56
CA HIS A 452 -12.58 24.61 30.84
C HIS A 452 -12.12 23.22 31.25
N ARG A 453 -12.43 22.82 32.50
CA ARG A 453 -12.08 21.49 33.01
C ARG A 453 -13.04 20.41 32.49
N PRO A 454 -12.57 19.21 32.14
CA PRO A 454 -13.45 18.11 31.80
C PRO A 454 -14.22 17.62 33.03
N ALA A 455 -15.35 16.94 32.81
CA ALA A 455 -16.13 16.29 33.86
C ALA A 455 -15.42 15.05 34.43
N GLY A 456 -14.52 14.45 33.65
CA GLY A 456 -13.68 13.34 34.08
C GLY A 456 -12.71 12.90 33.01
N ILE A 457 -11.93 11.87 33.37
CA ILE A 457 -11.05 11.15 32.47
C ILE A 457 -11.46 9.68 32.51
N TRP A 458 -11.52 9.05 31.34
CA TRP A 458 -11.76 7.64 31.18
C TRP A 458 -10.70 7.06 30.26
N SER A 459 -10.49 5.76 30.35
CA SER A 459 -9.52 5.10 29.49
C SER A 459 -9.97 3.68 29.17
N ALA A 460 -9.48 3.16 28.05
CA ALA A 460 -9.64 1.76 27.70
C ALA A 460 -8.36 1.21 27.06
N PRO A 461 -8.02 -0.05 27.32
CA PRO A 461 -6.82 -0.66 26.79
C PRO A 461 -6.99 -1.11 25.33
N GLY A 462 -5.88 -1.23 24.61
CA GLY A 462 -5.82 -2.09 23.43
C GLY A 462 -5.96 -3.57 23.81
N ARG A 463 -5.79 -4.47 22.85
CA ARG A 463 -5.84 -5.92 23.10
C ARG A 463 -4.92 -6.72 22.20
N VAL A 464 -4.53 -7.88 22.70
CA VAL A 464 -3.86 -8.94 21.94
C VAL A 464 -4.75 -10.17 21.97
N ASN A 465 -4.89 -10.84 20.84
CA ASN A 465 -5.55 -12.14 20.83
C ASN A 465 -4.54 -13.24 21.16
N LEU A 466 -4.75 -13.98 22.26
CA LEU A 466 -3.84 -15.06 22.65
C LEU A 466 -4.05 -16.28 21.75
N ILE A 467 -5.31 -16.66 21.49
CA ILE A 467 -5.66 -17.73 20.57
C ILE A 467 -7.10 -17.61 20.03
N GLY A 468 -7.39 -18.17 18.84
CA GLY A 468 -8.72 -18.14 18.24
C GLY A 468 -8.86 -17.27 16.98
N GLU A 469 -7.81 -17.09 16.18
CA GLU A 469 -7.89 -16.17 15.03
C GLU A 469 -8.88 -16.64 13.96
N HIS A 470 -9.58 -15.68 13.35
CA HIS A 470 -10.56 -15.90 12.28
C HIS A 470 -11.75 -16.81 12.65
N THR A 471 -11.90 -17.17 13.92
CA THR A 471 -13.05 -17.96 14.40
C THR A 471 -14.26 -17.08 14.72
N ASP A 472 -14.07 -15.79 14.97
CA ASP A 472 -15.10 -14.85 15.41
C ASP A 472 -16.27 -14.71 14.44
N TYR A 473 -15.99 -14.45 13.15
CA TYR A 473 -17.02 -14.38 12.11
C TYR A 473 -17.54 -15.76 11.67
N ASN A 474 -16.96 -16.84 12.19
CA ASN A 474 -17.47 -18.20 12.08
C ASN A 474 -18.27 -18.64 13.31
N GLU A 475 -18.67 -17.68 14.16
CA GLU A 475 -19.39 -17.90 15.42
C GLU A 475 -18.61 -18.79 16.40
N GLY A 476 -17.29 -18.81 16.28
CA GLY A 476 -16.34 -19.62 17.03
C GLY A 476 -16.05 -19.13 18.45
N PHE A 477 -14.87 -19.50 18.96
CA PHE A 477 -14.36 -19.06 20.25
C PHE A 477 -13.09 -18.26 20.08
N VAL A 478 -12.99 -17.14 20.80
CA VAL A 478 -11.77 -16.32 20.85
C VAL A 478 -11.30 -16.14 22.27
N PHE A 479 -10.01 -15.93 22.45
CA PHE A 479 -9.42 -15.75 23.77
C PHE A 479 -8.38 -14.63 23.82
N PRO A 480 -8.81 -13.36 23.70
CA PRO A 480 -7.93 -12.21 23.86
C PRO A 480 -7.67 -11.81 25.32
N PHE A 481 -6.71 -10.91 25.53
CA PHE A 481 -6.54 -10.17 26.77
C PHE A 481 -6.31 -8.68 26.49
N ALA A 482 -6.75 -7.83 27.42
CA ALA A 482 -6.48 -6.40 27.39
C ALA A 482 -5.01 -6.13 27.75
N ILE A 483 -4.34 -5.22 27.04
CA ILE A 483 -2.94 -4.86 27.31
C ILE A 483 -2.82 -3.64 28.22
N ASP A 484 -1.62 -3.40 28.74
CA ASP A 484 -1.29 -2.25 29.58
C ASP A 484 -1.08 -0.92 28.82
N ARG A 485 -1.28 -0.93 27.49
CA ARG A 485 -1.37 0.27 26.62
C ARG A 485 -2.83 0.71 26.47
N ARG A 486 -3.10 2.01 26.58
CA ARG A 486 -4.43 2.59 26.71
C ARG A 486 -4.65 3.82 25.84
N THR A 487 -5.89 3.96 25.37
CA THR A 487 -6.45 5.23 24.94
C THR A 487 -7.09 5.93 26.12
N VAL A 488 -6.85 7.23 26.27
CA VAL A 488 -7.38 8.07 27.34
C VAL A 488 -8.24 9.17 26.72
N VAL A 489 -9.42 9.40 27.30
CA VAL A 489 -10.35 10.45 26.91
C VAL A 489 -10.67 11.34 28.11
N ALA A 490 -10.41 12.64 27.98
CA ALA A 490 -11.00 13.67 28.83
C ALA A 490 -12.31 14.12 28.19
N LEU A 491 -13.40 14.14 28.95
CA LEU A 491 -14.71 14.50 28.42
C LEU A 491 -15.43 15.49 29.35
N GLY A 492 -15.98 16.55 28.77
CA GLY A 492 -16.81 17.56 29.45
C GLY A 492 -18.18 17.70 28.79
N LEU A 493 -19.22 17.92 29.59
CA LEU A 493 -20.57 18.18 29.08
C LEU A 493 -20.72 19.63 28.64
N ARG A 494 -21.55 19.86 27.63
CA ARG A 494 -21.95 21.18 27.14
C ARG A 494 -23.41 21.46 27.52
N GLU A 495 -23.78 22.74 27.55
CA GLU A 495 -25.18 23.15 27.75
C GLU A 495 -26.01 23.10 26.46
N ASP A 496 -25.35 23.09 25.30
CA ASP A 496 -25.98 22.97 23.99
C ASP A 496 -25.92 21.53 23.45
N ARG A 497 -26.39 21.34 22.22
CA ARG A 497 -26.47 20.03 21.54
C ARG A 497 -25.25 19.72 20.68
N ILE A 498 -24.18 20.50 20.80
CA ILE A 498 -23.00 20.37 19.96
C ILE A 498 -22.05 19.33 20.55
N ILE A 499 -21.46 18.50 19.69
CA ILE A 499 -20.38 17.58 20.02
C ILE A 499 -19.10 18.13 19.41
N ARG A 500 -18.02 18.19 20.19
CA ARG A 500 -16.67 18.46 19.67
C ARG A 500 -15.70 17.37 20.05
N VAL A 501 -15.01 16.80 19.08
CA VAL A 501 -13.98 15.79 19.31
C VAL A 501 -12.63 16.28 18.79
N ALA A 502 -11.62 16.24 19.65
CA ALA A 502 -10.24 16.58 19.35
C ALA A 502 -9.30 15.43 19.74
N SER A 503 -8.13 15.35 19.13
CA SER A 503 -7.11 14.36 19.49
C SER A 503 -5.71 14.90 19.31
N SER A 504 -4.74 14.39 20.08
CA SER A 504 -3.30 14.61 19.90
C SER A 504 -2.81 14.23 18.48
N PHE A 505 -3.51 13.33 17.80
CA PHE A 505 -3.18 12.88 16.44
C PHE A 505 -3.80 13.72 15.31
N ALA A 506 -4.57 14.77 15.64
CA ALA A 506 -5.26 15.61 14.66
C ALA A 506 -5.17 17.10 15.02
N ALA A 507 -4.80 17.94 14.05
CA ALA A 507 -4.64 19.38 14.27
C ALA A 507 -5.96 20.10 14.57
N GLU A 508 -7.07 19.64 14.01
CA GLU A 508 -8.37 20.29 14.10
C GLU A 508 -9.39 19.47 14.92
N ALA A 509 -10.24 20.17 15.66
CA ALA A 509 -11.38 19.56 16.34
C ALA A 509 -12.53 19.44 15.35
N ILE A 510 -13.25 18.33 15.40
CA ILE A 510 -14.44 18.09 14.59
C ILE A 510 -15.67 18.45 15.41
N GLU A 511 -16.58 19.22 14.82
CA GLU A 511 -17.82 19.69 15.43
C GLU A 511 -19.03 19.12 14.68
N ILE A 512 -20.03 18.61 15.41
CA ILE A 512 -21.31 18.15 14.84
C ILE A 512 -22.45 18.36 15.85
N SER A 513 -23.65 18.63 15.38
CA SER A 513 -24.85 18.62 16.24
C SER A 513 -25.31 17.20 16.53
N LEU A 514 -25.78 16.93 17.76
CA LEU A 514 -26.49 15.69 18.10
C LEU A 514 -27.68 15.41 17.17
N ASP A 515 -28.31 16.45 16.62
CA ASP A 515 -29.45 16.32 15.70
C ASP A 515 -29.04 15.83 14.30
N GLU A 516 -27.76 15.97 13.96
CA GLU A 516 -27.18 15.55 12.67
C GLU A 516 -26.34 14.28 12.82
N LEU A 517 -26.35 13.66 14.00
CA LEU A 517 -25.54 12.51 14.35
C LEU A 517 -26.11 11.23 13.71
N ILE A 518 -25.80 11.03 12.44
CA ILE A 518 -26.13 9.83 11.65
C ILE A 518 -24.87 9.28 10.98
N PRO A 519 -24.77 7.95 10.76
CA PRO A 519 -23.58 7.33 10.17
C PRO A 519 -23.08 7.97 8.88
N GLU A 520 -24.00 8.42 8.03
CA GLU A 520 -23.70 9.02 6.73
C GLU A 520 -22.95 10.35 6.82
N ASN A 521 -23.03 11.02 7.96
CA ASN A 521 -22.33 12.28 8.24
C ASN A 521 -20.98 12.08 8.94
N LEU A 522 -20.59 10.83 9.24
CA LEU A 522 -19.40 10.50 10.00
C LEU A 522 -18.28 10.01 9.06
N ALA A 523 -17.09 10.56 9.21
CA ALA A 523 -15.94 10.20 8.38
C ALA A 523 -14.62 10.35 9.14
N GLY A 524 -13.57 9.68 8.67
CA GLY A 524 -12.24 9.78 9.25
C GLY A 524 -12.16 9.23 10.67
N TRP A 525 -11.23 9.75 11.48
CA TRP A 525 -11.00 9.26 12.83
C TRP A 525 -12.12 9.67 13.81
N SER A 526 -12.83 10.77 13.56
CA SER A 526 -13.94 11.21 14.42
C SER A 526 -15.15 10.29 14.31
N ALA A 527 -15.23 9.45 13.28
CA ALA A 527 -16.27 8.44 13.15
C ALA A 527 -16.27 7.41 14.29
N TYR A 528 -15.12 7.12 14.93
CA TYR A 528 -15.05 6.23 16.09
C TYR A 528 -15.78 6.82 17.31
N PRO A 529 -15.36 7.99 17.88
CA PRO A 529 -16.04 8.57 19.03
C PRO A 529 -17.48 9.02 18.73
N LEU A 530 -17.74 9.61 17.55
CA LEU A 530 -19.08 10.06 17.16
C LEU A 530 -20.01 8.87 16.86
N GLY A 531 -19.47 7.81 16.27
CA GLY A 531 -20.20 6.57 16.02
C GLY A 531 -20.65 5.90 17.30
N VAL A 532 -19.83 5.94 18.36
CA VAL A 532 -20.24 5.45 19.70
C VAL A 532 -21.39 6.28 20.26
N ALA A 533 -21.30 7.61 20.21
CA ALA A 533 -22.39 8.49 20.64
C ALA A 533 -23.70 8.18 19.90
N TRP A 534 -23.62 7.97 18.59
CA TRP A 534 -24.76 7.55 17.77
C TRP A 534 -25.30 6.17 18.18
N ALA A 535 -24.41 5.19 18.32
CA ALA A 535 -24.75 3.81 18.62
C ALA A 535 -25.43 3.69 19.99
N LEU A 536 -25.03 4.49 21.00
CA LEU A 536 -25.71 4.55 22.30
C LEU A 536 -27.20 4.90 22.16
N GLY A 537 -27.59 5.69 21.16
CA GLY A 537 -28.99 5.97 20.84
C GLY A 537 -29.80 4.73 20.44
N ARG A 538 -29.12 3.70 19.91
CA ARG A 538 -29.73 2.40 19.58
C ARG A 538 -29.82 1.46 20.78
N PHE A 539 -29.14 1.78 21.88
CA PHE A 539 -29.10 1.01 23.12
C PHE A 539 -29.76 1.74 24.29
N GLY A 540 -30.65 2.70 24.01
CA GLY A 540 -31.53 3.30 25.01
C GLY A 540 -31.16 4.71 25.47
N ALA A 541 -30.09 5.32 24.95
CA ALA A 541 -29.84 6.75 25.16
C ALA A 541 -30.85 7.58 24.37
N ASP A 542 -31.57 8.49 25.02
CA ASP A 542 -32.44 9.45 24.32
C ASP A 542 -31.61 10.63 23.80
N LEU A 543 -31.13 10.51 22.57
CA LEU A 543 -30.30 11.54 21.92
C LEU A 543 -31.01 12.91 21.80
N GLY A 544 -32.33 12.95 21.93
CA GLY A 544 -33.11 14.20 21.95
C GLY A 544 -33.02 14.96 23.28
N THR A 545 -32.62 14.31 24.37
CA THR A 545 -32.61 14.92 25.71
C THR A 545 -31.23 15.00 26.35
N VAL A 546 -30.28 14.15 25.92
CA VAL A 546 -28.89 14.23 26.42
C VAL A 546 -28.20 15.51 25.94
N PRO A 547 -27.31 16.10 26.77
CA PRO A 547 -26.50 17.25 26.37
C PRO A 547 -25.39 16.86 25.39
N GLY A 548 -24.90 17.85 24.63
CA GLY A 548 -23.67 17.76 23.86
C GLY A 548 -22.44 17.58 24.76
N PHE A 549 -21.29 17.31 24.16
CA PHE A 549 -20.04 17.09 24.89
C PHE A 549 -18.81 17.52 24.10
N GLU A 550 -17.72 17.76 24.82
CA GLU A 550 -16.39 17.92 24.26
C GLU A 550 -15.52 16.76 24.72
N ALA A 551 -14.73 16.19 23.83
CA ALA A 551 -13.80 15.11 24.15
C ALA A 551 -12.42 15.39 23.55
N PHE A 552 -11.38 15.20 24.35
CA PHE A 552 -9.98 15.19 23.91
C PHE A 552 -9.41 13.78 24.10
N ILE A 553 -8.81 13.22 23.05
CA ILE A 553 -8.37 11.82 22.99
C ILE A 553 -6.86 11.74 22.71
N ASP A 554 -6.14 10.96 23.51
CA ASP A 554 -4.75 10.57 23.26
C ASP A 554 -4.55 9.07 23.54
N SER A 555 -3.49 8.46 23.03
CA SER A 555 -3.29 7.01 23.11
C SER A 555 -1.83 6.59 23.07
N ASP A 556 -1.42 5.67 23.93
CA ASP A 556 -0.14 4.97 23.81
C ASP A 556 -0.29 3.55 23.21
N VAL A 557 -1.49 3.18 22.76
CA VAL A 557 -1.71 1.97 21.94
C VAL A 557 -1.10 2.17 20.56
N PRO A 558 -0.13 1.33 20.14
CA PRO A 558 0.50 1.45 18.84
C PRO A 558 -0.51 1.34 17.69
N ILE A 559 -0.52 2.36 16.82
CA ILE A 559 -1.41 2.41 15.65
C ILE A 559 -0.89 1.44 14.58
N GLY A 560 -1.79 0.61 14.04
CA GLY A 560 -1.48 -0.27 12.91
C GLY A 560 -0.74 -1.57 13.25
N ALA A 561 -0.37 -1.79 14.52
CA ALA A 561 0.31 -3.02 14.98
C ALA A 561 -0.65 -4.20 15.24
N GLY A 562 -1.92 -4.10 14.83
CA GLY A 562 -2.94 -5.12 15.10
C GLY A 562 -3.43 -5.18 16.55
N LEU A 563 -3.14 -4.16 17.37
CA LEU A 563 -3.44 -4.12 18.82
C LEU A 563 -4.78 -3.43 19.20
N SER A 564 -5.68 -3.23 18.23
CA SER A 564 -7.01 -2.62 18.42
C SER A 564 -7.05 -1.22 19.00
N SER A 565 -6.31 -0.29 18.42
CA SER A 565 -6.43 1.13 18.79
C SER A 565 -7.83 1.69 18.53
N SER A 566 -8.58 1.21 17.52
CA SER A 566 -9.97 1.59 17.27
C SER A 566 -10.90 1.20 18.42
N ALA A 567 -10.89 -0.08 18.80
CA ALA A 567 -11.73 -0.58 19.89
C ALA A 567 -11.38 0.06 21.25
N ALA A 568 -10.12 0.45 21.48
CA ALA A 568 -9.73 1.21 22.65
C ALA A 568 -10.34 2.62 22.67
N ILE A 569 -10.36 3.34 21.54
CA ILE A 569 -11.06 4.63 21.42
C ILE A 569 -12.56 4.45 21.68
N GLU A 570 -13.18 3.48 21.01
CA GLU A 570 -14.61 3.22 21.13
C GLU A 570 -15.00 2.88 22.57
N SER A 571 -14.23 2.00 23.22
CA SER A 571 -14.49 1.56 24.58
C SER A 571 -14.27 2.67 25.60
N ALA A 572 -13.24 3.51 25.42
CA ALA A 572 -12.99 4.65 26.30
C ALA A 572 -14.14 5.66 26.24
N VAL A 573 -14.61 5.98 25.03
CA VAL A 573 -15.71 6.91 24.79
C VAL A 573 -17.04 6.32 25.26
N ALA A 574 -17.29 5.04 25.01
CA ALA A 574 -18.53 4.37 25.42
C ALA A 574 -18.69 4.41 26.95
N VAL A 575 -17.61 4.18 27.69
CA VAL A 575 -17.62 4.22 29.16
C VAL A 575 -17.74 5.64 29.68
N ALA A 576 -17.08 6.61 29.04
CA ALA A 576 -17.21 8.02 29.39
C ALA A 576 -18.66 8.50 29.22
N LEU A 577 -19.28 8.23 28.07
CA LEU A 577 -20.66 8.62 27.79
C LEU A 577 -21.68 7.86 28.64
N ASN A 578 -21.47 6.56 28.89
CA ASN A 578 -22.31 5.79 29.81
C ASN A 578 -22.34 6.40 31.22
N ASP A 579 -21.20 6.92 31.68
CA ASP A 579 -21.06 7.62 32.96
C ASP A 579 -21.72 9.01 32.93
N VAL A 580 -21.30 9.90 32.02
CA VAL A 580 -21.76 11.31 32.01
C VAL A 580 -23.22 11.49 31.58
N TRP A 581 -23.77 10.58 30.77
CA TRP A 581 -25.20 10.57 30.43
C TRP A 581 -26.03 9.70 31.38
N GLY A 582 -25.41 9.01 32.34
CA GLY A 582 -26.11 8.22 33.36
C GLY A 582 -26.94 7.06 32.80
N LEU A 583 -26.45 6.38 31.75
CA LEU A 583 -27.23 5.37 31.02
C LEU A 583 -27.33 4.02 31.75
N GLY A 584 -26.37 3.70 32.62
CA GLY A 584 -26.40 2.47 33.42
C GLY A 584 -26.23 1.17 32.62
N LEU A 585 -25.65 1.24 31.41
CA LEU A 585 -25.38 0.08 30.58
C LEU A 585 -24.21 -0.74 31.13
N ASP A 586 -24.32 -2.07 31.06
CA ASP A 586 -23.25 -2.98 31.45
C ASP A 586 -22.15 -3.08 30.36
N ARG A 587 -21.00 -3.67 30.73
CA ARG A 587 -19.83 -3.75 29.85
C ARG A 587 -20.09 -4.55 28.57
N SER A 588 -20.87 -5.63 28.68
CA SER A 588 -21.22 -6.47 27.53
C SER A 588 -22.12 -5.71 26.54
N THR A 589 -23.02 -4.86 27.03
CA THR A 589 -23.82 -3.96 26.19
C THR A 589 -22.94 -2.90 25.54
N LEU A 590 -22.00 -2.30 26.27
CA LEU A 590 -21.06 -1.34 25.69
C LEU A 590 -20.16 -1.95 24.61
N ALA A 591 -19.82 -3.25 24.72
CA ALA A 591 -19.06 -3.94 23.66
C ALA A 591 -19.89 -4.05 22.37
N GLN A 592 -21.19 -4.29 22.49
CA GLN A 592 -22.12 -4.29 21.35
C GLN A 592 -22.32 -2.89 20.75
N VAL A 593 -22.31 -1.84 21.59
CA VAL A 593 -22.34 -0.43 21.14
C VAL A 593 -21.11 -0.13 20.28
N GLY A 594 -19.91 -0.45 20.77
CA GLY A 594 -18.67 -0.25 20.02
C GLY A 594 -18.67 -1.02 18.69
N ARG A 595 -19.02 -2.31 18.71
CA ARG A 595 -19.17 -3.11 17.48
C ARG A 595 -20.15 -2.48 16.48
N LEU A 596 -21.29 -1.96 16.96
CA LEU A 596 -22.28 -1.32 16.09
C LEU A 596 -21.73 -0.02 15.49
N ALA A 597 -21.02 0.78 16.29
CA ALA A 597 -20.35 1.99 15.83
C ALA A 597 -19.33 1.68 14.74
N GLU A 598 -18.44 0.71 14.96
CA GLU A 598 -17.40 0.34 14.00
C GLU A 598 -18.01 -0.17 12.68
N ASN A 599 -19.01 -1.04 12.77
CA ASN A 599 -19.65 -1.62 11.59
C ASN A 599 -20.50 -0.64 10.79
N ARG A 600 -21.19 0.31 11.45
CA ARG A 600 -22.19 1.16 10.79
C ARG A 600 -21.74 2.59 10.59
N ALA A 601 -21.08 3.19 11.58
CA ALA A 601 -20.59 4.56 11.49
C ALA A 601 -19.22 4.65 10.83
N VAL A 602 -18.31 3.72 11.13
CA VAL A 602 -16.97 3.70 10.50
C VAL A 602 -16.99 2.91 9.20
N GLY A 603 -17.82 1.87 9.11
CA GLY A 603 -17.93 1.00 7.94
C GLY A 603 -16.91 -0.14 7.90
N ALA A 604 -16.31 -0.48 9.05
CA ALA A 604 -15.35 -1.57 9.17
C ALA A 604 -16.06 -2.85 9.67
N PRO A 605 -16.00 -3.97 8.91
CA PRO A 605 -16.74 -5.20 9.25
C PRO A 605 -16.03 -6.02 10.35
N THR A 606 -16.01 -5.52 11.57
CA THR A 606 -15.32 -6.14 12.72
C THR A 606 -16.24 -7.04 13.56
N GLY A 607 -15.64 -8.08 14.16
CA GLY A 607 -16.28 -8.94 15.17
C GLY A 607 -16.44 -8.23 16.51
N ILE A 608 -16.91 -8.95 17.55
CA ILE A 608 -17.12 -8.37 18.90
C ILE A 608 -15.89 -8.52 19.83
N MET A 609 -14.85 -9.24 19.37
CA MET A 609 -13.70 -9.64 20.18
C MET A 609 -12.99 -8.43 20.80
N ASP A 610 -12.71 -7.42 19.98
CA ASP A 610 -11.79 -6.33 20.33
C ASP A 610 -12.39 -5.45 21.43
N GLN A 611 -13.66 -5.06 21.25
CA GLN A 611 -14.41 -4.30 22.24
C GLN A 611 -14.63 -5.11 23.52
N SER A 612 -14.91 -6.42 23.40
CA SER A 612 -15.11 -7.29 24.57
C SER A 612 -13.84 -7.39 25.42
N ALA A 613 -12.68 -7.61 24.79
CA ALA A 613 -11.40 -7.63 25.47
C ALA A 613 -11.10 -6.29 26.17
N SER A 614 -11.29 -5.18 25.44
CA SER A 614 -11.03 -3.83 25.97
C SER A 614 -11.93 -3.47 27.15
N LEU A 615 -13.19 -3.91 27.17
CA LEU A 615 -14.15 -3.59 28.23
C LEU A 615 -14.11 -4.55 29.42
N LEU A 616 -13.89 -5.85 29.19
CA LEU A 616 -14.04 -6.91 30.20
C LEU A 616 -12.71 -7.37 30.80
N GLY A 617 -11.57 -6.94 30.23
CA GLY A 617 -10.23 -7.33 30.66
C GLY A 617 -10.00 -7.16 32.17
N LYS A 618 -9.15 -8.03 32.71
CA LYS A 618 -8.67 -7.99 34.10
C LYS A 618 -7.17 -8.19 34.13
N ALA A 619 -6.52 -7.57 35.11
CA ALA A 619 -5.11 -7.82 35.37
C ALA A 619 -4.82 -9.34 35.47
N ASP A 620 -3.81 -9.80 34.73
CA ASP A 620 -3.42 -11.23 34.60
C ASP A 620 -4.58 -12.18 34.20
N GLY A 621 -5.55 -11.67 33.43
CA GLY A 621 -6.71 -12.42 32.95
C GLY A 621 -6.96 -12.30 31.45
N GLY A 622 -7.32 -13.42 30.82
CA GLY A 622 -7.81 -13.48 29.44
C GLY A 622 -9.33 -13.52 29.40
N VAL A 623 -9.94 -12.95 28.37
CA VAL A 623 -11.38 -12.92 28.15
C VAL A 623 -11.75 -14.02 27.17
N PHE A 624 -12.21 -15.17 27.66
CA PHE A 624 -12.78 -16.21 26.81
C PHE A 624 -14.15 -15.74 26.33
N LEU A 625 -14.38 -15.78 25.02
CA LEU A 625 -15.60 -15.29 24.41
C LEU A 625 -16.15 -16.32 23.43
N ASP A 626 -17.42 -16.65 23.63
CA ASP A 626 -18.24 -17.36 22.66
C ASP A 626 -18.86 -16.35 21.69
N CYS A 627 -18.41 -16.33 20.44
CA CYS A 627 -18.87 -15.36 19.45
C CYS A 627 -20.31 -15.57 18.98
N ARG A 628 -20.92 -16.74 19.30
CA ARG A 628 -22.32 -17.04 18.99
C ARG A 628 -23.25 -16.51 20.08
N SER A 629 -23.03 -16.92 21.33
CA SER A 629 -23.88 -16.52 22.46
C SER A 629 -23.55 -15.15 23.01
N LEU A 630 -22.34 -14.64 22.70
CA LEU A 630 -21.73 -13.44 23.29
C LEU A 630 -21.45 -13.58 24.80
N GLU A 631 -21.50 -14.81 25.33
CA GLU A 631 -21.09 -15.08 26.70
C GLU A 631 -19.58 -14.99 26.83
N SER A 632 -19.14 -14.34 27.91
CA SER A 632 -17.73 -14.07 28.19
C SER A 632 -17.36 -14.52 29.60
N ASP A 633 -16.21 -15.17 29.75
CA ASP A 633 -15.63 -15.56 31.03
C ASP A 633 -14.19 -15.06 31.14
N VAL A 634 -13.80 -14.56 32.31
CA VAL A 634 -12.44 -14.08 32.55
C VAL A 634 -11.63 -15.20 33.19
N ILE A 635 -10.65 -15.70 32.44
CA ILE A 635 -9.81 -16.82 32.81
C ILE A 635 -8.47 -16.30 33.33
N PRO A 636 -8.03 -16.66 34.56
CA PRO A 636 -6.69 -16.32 35.03
C PRO A 636 -5.61 -16.89 34.09
N LEU A 637 -4.69 -16.04 33.64
CA LEU A 637 -3.55 -16.44 32.81
C LEU A 637 -2.41 -16.99 33.67
N GLY A 638 -2.14 -16.35 34.82
CA GLY A 638 -1.07 -16.76 35.73
C GLY A 638 0.33 -16.43 35.21
N PHE A 639 0.44 -15.53 34.23
CA PHE A 639 1.72 -15.18 33.60
C PHE A 639 2.65 -14.50 34.60
N ASP A 640 2.14 -13.58 35.41
CA ASP A 640 2.94 -12.90 36.43
C ASP A 640 3.49 -13.88 37.48
N ALA A 641 2.65 -14.79 37.98
CA ALA A 641 3.06 -15.80 38.95
C ALA A 641 4.12 -16.77 38.38
N ALA A 642 4.05 -17.05 37.07
CA ALA A 642 4.99 -17.87 36.34
C ALA A 642 6.22 -17.10 35.82
N ARG A 643 6.31 -15.78 36.05
CA ARG A 643 7.35 -14.88 35.50
C ARG A 643 7.45 -14.95 33.98
N LEU A 644 6.30 -14.97 33.31
CA LEU A 644 6.18 -14.96 31.85
C LEU A 644 5.69 -13.59 31.39
N ASP A 645 6.25 -13.11 30.29
CA ASP A 645 5.84 -11.89 29.61
C ASP A 645 5.45 -12.21 28.17
N VAL A 646 4.52 -11.43 27.61
CA VAL A 646 4.16 -11.53 26.19
C VAL A 646 4.92 -10.45 25.42
N LEU A 647 5.88 -10.89 24.62
CA LEU A 647 6.61 -10.02 23.71
C LEU A 647 5.81 -9.85 22.42
N ILE A 648 5.49 -8.60 22.07
CA ILE A 648 4.94 -8.23 20.77
C ILE A 648 6.11 -7.99 19.82
N ILE A 649 6.03 -8.60 18.63
CA ILE A 649 7.00 -8.44 17.56
C ILE A 649 6.24 -7.90 16.34
N ASP A 650 6.16 -6.58 16.21
CA ASP A 650 5.58 -5.93 15.04
C ASP A 650 6.57 -5.98 13.88
N THR A 651 6.25 -6.76 12.85
CA THR A 651 7.08 -6.94 11.65
C THR A 651 7.20 -5.67 10.83
N ARG A 652 6.35 -4.67 11.08
CA ARG A 652 6.22 -3.43 10.29
C ARG A 652 5.86 -3.65 8.82
N VAL A 653 5.41 -4.85 8.47
CA VAL A 653 4.80 -5.16 7.19
C VAL A 653 3.32 -4.79 7.27
N SER A 654 2.90 -3.85 6.45
CA SER A 654 1.51 -3.38 6.42
C SER A 654 0.60 -4.40 5.74
N HIS A 655 -0.64 -4.47 6.22
CA HIS A 655 -1.70 -5.36 5.75
C HIS A 655 -2.22 -5.04 4.32
N ALA A 656 -1.38 -4.58 3.38
CA ALA A 656 -1.78 -4.15 2.04
C ALA A 656 -2.56 -5.22 1.25
N HIS A 657 -2.45 -6.50 1.64
CA HIS A 657 -3.17 -7.65 1.07
C HIS A 657 -4.50 -8.02 1.78
N ALA A 658 -4.86 -7.38 2.90
CA ALA A 658 -5.89 -7.90 3.81
C ALA A 658 -7.33 -7.76 3.31
N THR A 659 -7.69 -6.77 2.48
CA THR A 659 -9.09 -6.65 2.02
C THR A 659 -9.49 -7.76 1.05
N GLY A 660 -8.58 -8.19 0.16
CA GLY A 660 -8.79 -9.35 -0.72
C GLY A 660 -8.56 -10.69 -0.01
N GLY A 661 -7.50 -10.78 0.81
CA GLY A 661 -7.15 -11.97 1.57
C GLY A 661 -8.24 -12.36 2.57
N TYR A 662 -8.65 -11.44 3.45
CA TYR A 662 -9.68 -11.68 4.46
C TYR A 662 -11.03 -12.06 3.83
N ALA A 663 -11.47 -11.34 2.79
CA ALA A 663 -12.72 -11.63 2.10
C ALA A 663 -12.70 -13.03 1.45
N SER A 664 -11.57 -13.44 0.85
CA SER A 664 -11.43 -14.78 0.29
C SER A 664 -11.53 -15.87 1.36
N ARG A 665 -10.89 -15.70 2.52
CA ARG A 665 -10.95 -16.66 3.64
C ARG A 665 -12.35 -16.82 4.17
N ARG A 666 -13.06 -15.70 4.35
CA ARG A 666 -14.46 -15.70 4.75
C ARG A 666 -15.33 -16.44 3.74
N ALA A 667 -15.17 -16.16 2.44
CA ALA A 667 -15.93 -16.83 1.39
C ALA A 667 -15.69 -18.35 1.37
N SER A 668 -14.45 -18.81 1.56
CA SER A 668 -14.14 -20.24 1.69
C SER A 668 -14.80 -20.87 2.91
N CYS A 669 -14.83 -20.17 4.05
CA CYS A 669 -15.50 -20.67 5.25
C CYS A 669 -17.02 -20.79 5.05
N GLU A 670 -17.65 -19.78 4.44
CA GLU A 670 -19.07 -19.77 4.10
C GLU A 670 -19.43 -20.90 3.11
N ALA A 671 -18.58 -21.14 2.10
CA ALA A 671 -18.75 -22.25 1.16
C ALA A 671 -18.63 -23.62 1.86
N GLY A 672 -17.65 -23.77 2.76
CA GLY A 672 -17.46 -24.99 3.56
C GLY A 672 -18.66 -25.29 4.46
N ALA A 673 -19.19 -24.27 5.15
CA ALA A 673 -20.38 -24.41 5.99
C ALA A 673 -21.60 -24.84 5.16
N ALA A 674 -21.82 -24.20 4.00
CA ALA A 674 -22.91 -24.53 3.10
C ALA A 674 -22.84 -25.97 2.57
N ALA A 675 -21.65 -26.42 2.15
CA ALA A 675 -21.44 -27.78 1.65
C ALA A 675 -21.61 -28.85 2.73
N LEU A 676 -21.31 -28.53 3.99
CA LEU A 676 -21.45 -29.43 5.13
C LEU A 676 -22.84 -29.39 5.79
N GLY A 677 -23.70 -28.47 5.36
CA GLY A 677 -25.09 -28.34 5.81
C GLY A 677 -25.25 -27.71 7.19
N VAL A 678 -24.31 -26.84 7.60
CA VAL A 678 -24.33 -26.14 8.89
C VAL A 678 -24.43 -24.63 8.68
N SER A 679 -24.98 -23.90 9.65
CA SER A 679 -25.10 -22.43 9.55
C SER A 679 -23.78 -21.70 9.79
N ALA A 680 -22.91 -22.26 10.62
CA ALA A 680 -21.56 -21.77 10.85
C ALA A 680 -20.62 -22.94 11.13
N LEU A 681 -19.33 -22.77 10.80
CA LEU A 681 -18.32 -23.81 11.05
C LEU A 681 -18.15 -24.16 12.53
N ARG A 682 -18.63 -23.30 13.44
CA ARG A 682 -18.77 -23.57 14.88
C ARG A 682 -19.50 -24.88 15.22
N GLU A 683 -20.40 -25.35 14.36
CA GLU A 683 -21.17 -26.58 14.62
C GLU A 683 -20.40 -27.87 14.38
N LEU A 684 -19.20 -27.78 13.78
CA LEU A 684 -18.39 -28.92 13.41
C LEU A 684 -17.37 -29.23 14.52
N GLY A 685 -17.15 -30.52 14.78
CA GLY A 685 -16.11 -31.02 15.66
C GLY A 685 -14.94 -31.65 14.90
N LEU A 686 -13.91 -32.09 15.62
CA LEU A 686 -12.77 -32.81 15.02
C LEU A 686 -13.21 -34.08 14.25
N ASP A 687 -14.25 -34.75 14.73
CA ASP A 687 -14.80 -35.96 14.12
C ASP A 687 -15.50 -35.71 12.77
N ASP A 688 -15.81 -34.44 12.44
CA ASP A 688 -16.37 -34.05 11.14
C ASP A 688 -15.31 -33.89 10.04
N LEU A 689 -14.02 -33.77 10.39
CA LEU A 689 -12.96 -33.49 9.42
C LEU A 689 -12.80 -34.57 8.34
N PRO A 690 -12.92 -35.88 8.63
CA PRO A 690 -12.90 -36.90 7.58
C PRO A 690 -14.03 -36.71 6.55
N ARG A 691 -15.24 -36.40 7.01
CA ARG A 691 -16.39 -36.10 6.14
C ARG A 691 -16.14 -34.82 5.32
N ALA A 692 -15.55 -33.80 5.93
CA ALA A 692 -15.21 -32.56 5.24
C ALA A 692 -14.15 -32.78 4.14
N ALA A 693 -13.15 -33.62 4.39
CA ALA A 693 -12.12 -33.95 3.39
C ALA A 693 -12.68 -34.69 2.16
N GLU A 694 -13.75 -35.47 2.33
CA GLU A 694 -14.40 -36.17 1.22
C GLU A 694 -15.30 -35.25 0.37
N LEU A 695 -15.90 -34.22 0.98
CA LEU A 695 -16.93 -33.38 0.36
C LEU A 695 -16.41 -32.06 -0.23
N LEU A 696 -15.29 -31.55 0.29
CA LEU A 696 -14.77 -30.23 -0.06
C LEU A 696 -13.56 -30.35 -1.00
N ASP A 697 -13.33 -29.30 -1.79
CA ASP A 697 -12.05 -29.15 -2.47
C ASP A 697 -10.93 -28.89 -1.45
N ASP A 698 -9.69 -29.10 -1.89
CA ASP A 698 -8.49 -29.06 -1.03
C ASP A 698 -8.32 -27.71 -0.31
N GLU A 699 -8.56 -26.58 -0.99
CA GLU A 699 -8.44 -25.26 -0.36
C GLU A 699 -9.53 -25.05 0.69
N THR A 700 -10.80 -25.26 0.31
CA THR A 700 -11.94 -25.10 1.23
C THR A 700 -11.81 -26.01 2.45
N PHE A 701 -11.38 -27.26 2.25
CA PHE A 701 -11.11 -28.19 3.34
C PHE A 701 -10.05 -27.66 4.31
N ARG A 702 -8.92 -27.13 3.82
CA ARG A 702 -7.89 -26.54 4.69
C ARG A 702 -8.45 -25.38 5.52
N ARG A 703 -9.26 -24.50 4.93
CA ARG A 703 -9.89 -23.38 5.68
C ARG A 703 -10.85 -23.90 6.76
N VAL A 704 -11.68 -24.90 6.45
CA VAL A 704 -12.56 -25.56 7.43
C VAL A 704 -11.76 -26.23 8.54
N ARG A 705 -10.70 -26.97 8.19
CA ARG A 705 -9.81 -27.62 9.16
C ARG A 705 -9.19 -26.62 10.11
N HIS A 706 -8.74 -25.47 9.63
CA HIS A 706 -8.25 -24.40 10.50
C HIS A 706 -9.30 -23.99 11.52
N ILE A 707 -10.51 -23.63 11.09
CA ILE A 707 -11.56 -23.12 12.01
C ILE A 707 -11.99 -24.17 13.04
N VAL A 708 -12.19 -25.42 12.62
CA VAL A 708 -12.57 -26.52 13.52
C VAL A 708 -11.47 -26.78 14.56
N THR A 709 -10.22 -26.87 14.11
CA THR A 709 -9.10 -27.16 15.01
C THR A 709 -8.74 -25.96 15.89
N GLU A 710 -8.91 -24.73 15.40
CA GLU A 710 -8.65 -23.50 16.18
C GLU A 710 -9.70 -23.31 17.28
N ASN A 711 -10.99 -23.57 17.00
CA ASN A 711 -12.02 -23.59 18.03
C ASN A 711 -11.69 -24.58 19.15
N GLN A 712 -11.26 -25.80 18.79
CA GLN A 712 -10.85 -26.79 19.78
C GLN A 712 -9.60 -26.33 20.56
N ARG A 713 -8.59 -25.76 19.89
CA ARG A 713 -7.39 -25.23 20.55
C ARG A 713 -7.69 -24.13 21.55
N VAL A 714 -8.70 -23.28 21.30
CA VAL A 714 -9.13 -22.25 22.26
C VAL A 714 -9.68 -22.90 23.53
N LEU A 715 -10.58 -23.88 23.38
CA LEU A 715 -11.14 -24.64 24.52
C LEU A 715 -10.03 -25.37 25.30
N ASP A 716 -9.12 -26.04 24.59
CA ASP A 716 -7.98 -26.74 25.16
C ASP A 716 -7.04 -25.78 25.91
N THR A 717 -6.86 -24.56 25.40
CA THR A 717 -6.04 -23.52 26.04
C THR A 717 -6.65 -23.10 27.38
N VAL A 718 -7.96 -22.84 27.40
CA VAL A 718 -8.69 -22.49 28.64
C VAL A 718 -8.62 -23.63 29.65
N GLN A 719 -8.82 -24.88 29.21
CA GLN A 719 -8.71 -26.04 30.08
C GLN A 719 -7.28 -26.20 30.63
N THR A 720 -6.27 -26.08 29.76
CA THR A 720 -4.86 -26.22 30.12
C THR A 720 -4.43 -25.17 31.14
N LEU A 721 -4.87 -23.91 30.99
CA LEU A 721 -4.61 -22.87 31.99
C LEU A 721 -5.19 -23.23 33.36
N ARG A 722 -6.43 -23.74 33.38
CA ARG A 722 -7.11 -24.12 34.63
C ARG A 722 -6.48 -25.32 35.33
N GLU A 723 -6.01 -26.31 34.57
CA GLU A 723 -5.55 -27.60 35.11
C GLU A 723 -4.03 -27.71 35.27
N HIS A 724 -3.26 -27.04 34.40
CA HIS A 724 -1.83 -27.26 34.23
C HIS A 724 -1.00 -25.98 34.22
N GLY A 725 -1.64 -24.81 34.14
CA GLY A 725 -0.99 -23.50 34.20
C GLY A 725 -0.38 -23.03 32.87
N PRO A 726 0.18 -21.81 32.86
CA PRO A 726 0.52 -21.09 31.63
C PRO A 726 1.73 -21.64 30.88
N THR A 727 2.64 -22.37 31.51
CA THR A 727 3.79 -22.95 30.81
C THR A 727 3.38 -24.06 29.84
N ARG A 728 2.15 -24.58 29.96
CA ARG A 728 1.65 -25.70 29.16
C ARG A 728 0.83 -25.31 27.94
N ILE A 729 0.53 -24.02 27.73
CA ILE A 729 -0.19 -23.57 26.52
C ILE A 729 0.72 -23.38 25.30
N ALA A 730 2.03 -23.45 25.50
CA ALA A 730 3.07 -23.27 24.47
C ALA A 730 2.77 -24.03 23.17
N GLU A 731 2.53 -25.33 23.27
CA GLU A 731 2.28 -26.21 22.12
C GLU A 731 0.99 -25.83 21.37
N LEU A 732 0.00 -25.29 22.07
CA LEU A 732 -1.26 -24.82 21.48
C LEU A 732 -1.06 -23.52 20.69
N LEU A 733 -0.22 -22.61 21.20
CA LEU A 733 0.15 -21.38 20.49
C LEU A 733 0.91 -21.72 19.20
N ASP A 734 1.92 -22.59 19.29
CA ASP A 734 2.71 -23.02 18.14
C ASP A 734 1.83 -23.75 17.10
N ALA A 735 0.94 -24.65 17.55
CA ALA A 735 0.01 -25.37 16.66
C ALA A 735 -0.99 -24.42 15.96
N SER A 736 -1.42 -23.37 16.66
CA SER A 736 -2.24 -22.33 16.04
C SER A 736 -1.48 -21.58 14.95
N HIS A 737 -0.20 -21.23 15.18
CA HIS A 737 0.63 -20.60 14.15
C HIS A 737 0.76 -21.47 12.91
N VAL A 738 1.11 -22.74 13.09
CA VAL A 738 1.21 -23.70 11.99
C VAL A 738 -0.11 -23.80 11.23
N SER A 739 -1.24 -23.85 11.94
CA SER A 739 -2.56 -23.88 11.28
C SER A 739 -2.84 -22.59 10.50
N MET A 740 -2.50 -21.41 11.02
CA MET A 740 -2.66 -20.15 10.28
C MET A 740 -1.73 -20.03 9.07
N ARG A 741 -0.52 -20.59 9.14
CA ARG A 741 0.45 -20.60 8.04
C ARG A 741 0.07 -21.61 6.95
N ASP A 742 -0.24 -22.83 7.33
CA ASP A 742 -0.35 -23.97 6.40
C ASP A 742 -1.81 -24.25 5.99
N ASP A 743 -2.76 -24.16 6.93
CA ASP A 743 -4.17 -24.45 6.67
C ASP A 743 -4.95 -23.21 6.29
N PHE A 744 -4.66 -22.08 6.93
CA PHE A 744 -5.35 -20.83 6.66
C PHE A 744 -4.57 -19.91 5.72
N GLU A 745 -3.27 -20.13 5.52
CA GLU A 745 -2.42 -19.37 4.59
C GLU A 745 -2.54 -17.85 4.76
N ILE A 746 -2.43 -17.38 6.01
CA ILE A 746 -2.48 -15.94 6.36
C ILE A 746 -1.17 -15.43 6.98
N SER A 747 -0.14 -16.27 7.07
CA SER A 747 1.19 -15.84 7.52
C SER A 747 2.02 -15.24 6.37
N ILE A 748 3.18 -14.67 6.72
CA ILE A 748 4.20 -14.16 5.78
C ILE A 748 5.58 -14.56 6.28
N PRO A 749 6.62 -14.55 5.41
CA PRO A 749 7.98 -14.92 5.80
C PRO A 749 8.52 -14.19 7.04
N GLU A 750 8.15 -12.92 7.23
CA GLU A 750 8.55 -12.11 8.39
C GLU A 750 7.89 -12.59 9.69
N LEU A 751 6.60 -12.96 9.64
CA LEU A 751 5.89 -13.52 10.80
C LEU A 751 6.44 -14.90 11.15
N ASP A 752 6.67 -15.74 10.14
CA ASP A 752 7.23 -17.08 10.32
C ASP A 752 8.65 -16.98 10.92
N LEU A 753 9.50 -16.08 10.39
CA LEU A 753 10.84 -15.85 10.92
C LEU A 753 10.79 -15.34 12.37
N ALA A 754 9.90 -14.40 12.69
CA ALA A 754 9.74 -13.89 14.05
C ALA A 754 9.37 -15.01 15.03
N VAL A 755 8.39 -15.84 14.67
CA VAL A 755 7.93 -16.96 15.50
C VAL A 755 9.02 -18.01 15.68
N GLU A 756 9.62 -18.48 14.59
CA GLU A 756 10.67 -19.50 14.61
C GLU A 756 11.89 -19.03 15.41
N THR A 757 12.32 -17.78 15.20
CA THR A 757 13.48 -17.21 15.90
C THR A 757 13.17 -17.02 17.39
N ALA A 758 11.99 -16.51 17.74
CA ALA A 758 11.60 -16.35 19.13
C ALA A 758 11.57 -17.70 19.88
N ARG A 759 11.05 -18.75 19.24
CA ARG A 759 11.07 -20.11 19.80
C ARG A 759 12.48 -20.65 19.95
N GLY A 760 13.34 -20.46 18.94
CA GLY A 760 14.74 -20.87 18.98
C GLY A 760 15.55 -20.16 20.08
N ALA A 761 15.19 -18.92 20.42
CA ALA A 761 15.85 -18.10 21.42
C ALA A 761 15.29 -18.27 22.85
N GLY A 762 14.26 -19.09 23.06
CA GLY A 762 13.79 -19.47 24.39
C GLY A 762 12.39 -19.00 24.77
N ALA A 763 11.61 -18.41 23.85
CA ALA A 763 10.17 -18.25 24.06
C ALA A 763 9.52 -19.62 24.25
N LEU A 764 8.55 -19.75 25.16
CA LEU A 764 7.85 -21.02 25.42
C LEU A 764 6.91 -21.40 24.28
N GLY A 765 6.20 -20.43 23.70
CA GLY A 765 5.30 -20.60 22.57
C GLY A 765 5.14 -19.28 21.83
N ALA A 766 4.96 -19.32 20.52
CA ALA A 766 4.86 -18.10 19.71
C ALA A 766 3.97 -18.30 18.49
N ARG A 767 3.30 -17.22 18.08
CA ARG A 767 2.38 -17.21 16.94
C ARG A 767 2.14 -15.81 16.42
N MET A 768 1.71 -15.71 15.17
CA MET A 768 1.11 -14.46 14.67
C MET A 768 -0.20 -14.12 15.43
N THR A 769 -0.55 -12.83 15.50
CA THR A 769 -1.80 -12.36 16.10
C THR A 769 -2.48 -11.35 15.17
N GLY A 770 -3.81 -11.27 15.22
CA GLY A 770 -4.64 -10.47 14.30
C GLY A 770 -4.88 -11.13 12.94
N GLY A 771 -5.34 -10.33 11.99
CA GLY A 771 -5.89 -10.80 10.70
C GLY A 771 -4.88 -11.31 9.65
N GLY A 772 -3.58 -11.35 9.96
CA GLY A 772 -2.53 -11.86 9.07
C GLY A 772 -2.17 -10.98 7.88
N PHE A 773 -1.37 -11.56 6.97
CA PHE A 773 -0.79 -10.89 5.80
C PHE A 773 0.12 -9.69 6.15
N GLY A 774 0.76 -9.73 7.32
CA GLY A 774 1.48 -8.61 7.94
C GLY A 774 1.13 -8.48 9.42
N GLY A 775 1.55 -7.37 10.03
CA GLY A 775 1.26 -7.07 11.43
C GLY A 775 2.25 -7.71 12.41
N ALA A 776 1.75 -8.25 13.51
CA ALA A 776 2.58 -8.65 14.64
C ALA A 776 2.50 -10.15 14.97
N ALA A 777 3.57 -10.65 15.57
CA ALA A 777 3.60 -11.90 16.32
C ALA A 777 3.61 -11.65 17.83
N ILE A 778 3.19 -12.66 18.58
CA ILE A 778 3.34 -12.73 20.03
C ILE A 778 4.25 -13.90 20.39
N ALA A 779 5.09 -13.69 21.41
CA ALA A 779 5.92 -14.74 22.00
C ALA A 779 5.75 -14.73 23.52
N LEU A 780 5.28 -15.85 24.08
CA LEU A 780 5.18 -16.07 25.52
C LEU A 780 6.56 -16.49 26.04
N THR A 781 7.23 -15.59 26.75
CA THR A 781 8.66 -15.71 27.03
C THR A 781 8.93 -15.58 28.53
N PRO A 782 9.80 -16.42 29.12
CA PRO A 782 10.28 -16.18 30.48
C PRO A 782 10.90 -14.78 30.58
N ARG A 783 10.51 -13.98 31.57
CA ARG A 783 10.89 -12.57 31.71
C ARG A 783 12.40 -12.34 31.59
N ASP A 784 13.20 -13.26 32.11
CA ASP A 784 14.67 -13.17 32.11
C ASP A 784 15.29 -13.47 30.72
N LEU A 785 14.54 -14.03 29.76
CA LEU A 785 14.98 -14.35 28.40
C LEU A 785 14.46 -13.37 27.33
N VAL A 786 13.61 -12.40 27.70
CA VAL A 786 13.07 -11.42 26.74
C VAL A 786 14.19 -10.69 25.97
N PRO A 787 15.27 -10.18 26.61
CA PRO A 787 16.34 -9.49 25.88
C PRO A 787 17.06 -10.37 24.86
N ASP A 788 17.25 -11.65 25.18
CA ASP A 788 17.90 -12.62 24.29
C ASP A 788 17.02 -12.92 23.07
N VAL A 789 15.70 -13.05 23.29
CA VAL A 789 14.71 -13.22 22.21
C VAL A 789 14.68 -11.98 21.31
N GLU A 790 14.64 -10.78 21.88
CA GLU A 790 14.66 -9.53 21.10
C GLU A 790 15.94 -9.42 20.25
N ALA A 791 17.10 -9.69 20.84
CA ALA A 791 18.37 -9.64 20.13
C ALA A 791 18.44 -10.67 18.99
N ALA A 792 17.96 -11.89 19.23
CA ALA A 792 17.93 -12.94 18.22
C ALA A 792 17.01 -12.58 17.04
N VAL A 793 15.78 -12.10 17.34
CA VAL A 793 14.82 -11.69 16.30
C VAL A 793 15.35 -10.51 15.50
N ALA A 794 15.93 -9.50 16.14
CA ALA A 794 16.53 -8.35 15.46
C ALA A 794 17.68 -8.79 14.53
N ALA A 795 18.55 -9.69 15.00
CA ALA A 795 19.65 -10.22 14.20
C ALA A 795 19.14 -11.04 12.99
N ALA A 796 18.15 -11.90 13.19
CA ALA A 796 17.57 -12.72 12.13
C ALA A 796 16.88 -11.85 11.04
N PHE A 797 16.15 -10.81 11.46
CA PHE A 797 15.54 -9.86 10.52
C PHE A 797 16.61 -9.13 9.70
N ALA A 798 17.68 -8.67 10.35
CA ALA A 798 18.80 -8.00 9.68
C ALA A 798 19.51 -8.94 8.68
N GLU A 799 19.79 -10.18 9.07
CA GLU A 799 20.42 -11.20 8.21
C GLU A 799 19.58 -11.50 6.97
N ARG A 800 18.26 -11.48 7.09
CA ARG A 800 17.32 -11.70 5.98
C ARG A 800 17.01 -10.44 5.16
N GLY A 801 17.60 -9.29 5.52
CA GLY A 801 17.36 -8.01 4.85
C GLY A 801 15.94 -7.46 5.06
N PHE A 802 15.24 -7.94 6.10
CA PHE A 802 13.92 -7.44 6.46
C PHE A 802 14.04 -6.12 7.23
N ARG A 803 12.97 -5.32 7.20
CA ARG A 803 12.88 -4.10 8.00
C ARG A 803 12.96 -4.46 9.48
N ALA A 804 13.76 -3.74 10.26
CA ALA A 804 13.88 -3.96 11.69
C ALA A 804 12.48 -3.93 12.38
N PRO A 805 12.11 -4.98 13.13
CA PRO A 805 10.82 -5.06 13.79
C PRO A 805 10.76 -4.10 14.98
N VAL A 806 9.55 -3.72 15.40
CA VAL A 806 9.34 -3.04 16.68
C VAL A 806 8.94 -4.09 17.71
N MET A 807 9.69 -4.17 18.81
CA MET A 807 9.44 -5.14 19.87
C MET A 807 9.20 -4.43 21.19
N PHE A 808 8.22 -4.93 21.93
CA PHE A 808 7.91 -4.45 23.28
C PHE A 808 7.07 -5.48 24.03
N VAL A 809 7.24 -5.50 25.35
CA VAL A 809 6.46 -6.33 26.25
C VAL A 809 5.09 -5.69 26.52
N VAL A 810 4.07 -6.54 26.62
CA VAL A 810 2.75 -6.19 27.14
C VAL A 810 2.35 -7.11 28.27
N HIS A 811 1.54 -6.58 29.19
CA HIS A 811 0.96 -7.34 30.30
C HIS A 811 -0.56 -7.34 30.21
N ALA A 812 -1.19 -8.45 30.64
CA ALA A 812 -2.63 -8.50 30.78
C ALA A 812 -3.11 -7.52 31.87
N ALA A 813 -4.01 -6.63 31.49
CA ALA A 813 -4.40 -5.47 32.29
C ALA A 813 -5.92 -5.34 32.44
N ASP A 814 -6.34 -4.47 33.36
CA ASP A 814 -7.75 -4.15 33.53
C ASP A 814 -8.33 -3.45 32.30
N GLY A 815 -9.60 -3.77 32.01
CA GLY A 815 -10.39 -3.16 30.95
C GLY A 815 -10.68 -1.68 31.14
N ALA A 816 -11.66 -1.18 30.40
CA ALA A 816 -12.01 0.23 30.40
C ALA A 816 -12.49 0.72 31.76
N ARG A 817 -12.08 1.91 32.19
CA ARG A 817 -12.41 2.47 33.50
C ARG A 817 -12.43 4.00 33.49
N ARG A 818 -13.05 4.57 34.51
CA ARG A 818 -12.83 5.97 34.90
C ARG A 818 -11.48 6.07 35.61
N GLU A 819 -10.67 7.03 35.22
CA GLU A 819 -9.41 7.34 35.88
C GLU A 819 -9.65 8.30 37.06
N GLN A 820 -8.83 8.17 38.11
CA GLN A 820 -8.96 8.96 39.35
C GLN A 820 -8.20 10.28 39.28
#